data_AF-K1YIV3-F1
#
_entry.id   AF-K1YIV3-F1
#
_cell.length_a   1.000
_cell.length_b   1.000
_cell.length_c   1.000
_cell.angle_alpha   90.00
_cell.angle_beta   90.00
_cell.angle_gamma   90.00
#
_symmetry.space_group_name_H-M   'P 1'
#
loop_
_entity.id
_entity.type
_entity.pdbx_description
1 polymer ?
#
loop_
_entity_poly.entity_id
_entity_poly.type
_entity_poly.pdbx_seq_one_letter_code
_entity_poly.pdbx_strand_id
1 'polypeptide(L)'
;MHIGIIHLTDLHISADTVLQDKIESLCRSLVSDLKEVSKVFLVLSGDLANSGQPSEYVVVKSLIDQILNSIDESKRVEIVMVPGNHDCNYQHETQLRKNTVGTVNYETLGNDDSVLNNCLSVQNDFWSFYEQYNQLPDKRLYYQDTYLVDGFVVKFHCYNTSWMSTLGQTPGSLFFPVDNVNPDNEEADVNISVCHHPINWFTPETDPNNKREFEKLISKTSSIHLMGHEHENVFERKEDLDLNTDSLSFSGKIFQSSKDSNSSGYQLLILDLRVKQGKIIRYSWNREIYTAICSKEFDYNNVKRRQFTFNEKYTETIDRISVPLADSNTTARLTDIFVYPHLESLEMHQKYIESYLDSKNLVSDDFIRNCILEGDSQIGKSSLLKMFCMELYDKGKFPILINARTINSSDLDRVLKKAFRASYSNDEDYDKFKQFDCKKKVLLIDDFQNIGLTSARAKEFIERSKTIFGRMIISIDTIHGSFPQLQSEFKEFDLYSIRPLGHKKTNDLIVKYHSLRQHPKSVEQQVFLEQIKYKYDQVRVVLGNKVIPSYPIFLLSILQSFENASIDLSETSYGYCYQSLIHYALATKANVSNDDLGTYINFIKELAYYCHLSDVDILADDDLFKFYCEYKKDYNIFPYEIVKSKLLKSQIIISEEDIYKFGYKYIYYYLAAKHISDIITSDDGQKIISKLFENLHSEKNANILVFITHHTNDISFINDSLFNLITPKAQQEKKYEVGRYLSYQA
;
A
#
# COMPACT_ATOMS: atom_id res chain seq x y z
N MET A 1 -11.45 -10.54 30.33
CA MET A 1 -10.35 -10.85 31.26
C MET A 1 -9.56 -9.58 31.47
N HIS A 2 -9.53 -9.04 32.69
CA HIS A 2 -9.12 -7.67 32.91
C HIS A 2 -7.72 -7.56 33.49
N ILE A 3 -6.87 -6.74 32.86
CA ILE A 3 -5.65 -6.21 33.46
C ILE A 3 -5.86 -4.73 33.82
N GLY A 4 -5.22 -4.29 34.90
CA GLY A 4 -5.27 -2.91 35.38
C GLY A 4 -3.90 -2.27 35.23
N ILE A 5 -3.84 -1.07 34.65
CA ILE A 5 -2.62 -0.29 34.47
C ILE A 5 -2.79 1.02 35.23
N ILE A 6 -2.10 1.14 36.35
CA ILE A 6 -1.99 2.38 37.11
C ILE A 6 -0.90 3.20 36.43
N HIS A 7 -1.26 4.29 35.77
CA HIS A 7 -0.30 5.14 35.06
C HIS A 7 -0.06 6.43 35.86
N LEU A 8 1.17 6.56 36.38
CA LEU A 8 1.69 7.76 37.02
C LEU A 8 2.77 8.39 36.15
N THR A 9 2.78 9.71 36.09
CA THR A 9 3.76 10.50 35.35
C THR A 9 4.01 11.81 36.06
N ASP A 10 5.19 12.40 35.84
CA ASP A 10 5.53 13.75 36.30
C ASP A 10 5.29 13.88 37.83
N LEU A 11 5.99 13.03 38.59
CA LEU A 11 5.92 13.01 40.05
C LEU A 11 6.75 14.18 40.63
N HIS A 12 7.84 14.58 39.97
CA HIS A 12 8.72 15.68 40.38
C HIS A 12 9.05 15.68 41.88
N ILE A 13 9.34 14.50 42.44
CA ILE A 13 9.56 14.36 43.88
C ILE A 13 10.89 14.99 44.27
N SER A 14 10.83 15.87 45.27
CA SER A 14 11.98 16.40 46.00
C SER A 14 12.08 15.74 47.38
N ALA A 15 13.25 15.81 48.03
CA ALA A 15 13.48 15.16 49.32
C ALA A 15 12.54 15.62 50.46
N ASP A 16 11.96 16.82 50.34
CA ASP A 16 11.04 17.46 51.29
C ASP A 16 9.56 17.36 50.86
N THR A 17 9.26 16.65 49.75
CA THR A 17 7.91 16.56 49.22
C THR A 17 7.00 15.72 50.14
N VAL A 18 5.89 16.31 50.60
CA VAL A 18 4.91 15.65 51.46
C VAL A 18 3.72 15.16 50.63
N LEU A 19 3.48 13.84 50.59
CA LEU A 19 2.45 13.22 49.75
C LEU A 19 1.42 12.38 50.52
N GLN A 20 1.54 12.23 51.84
CA GLN A 20 0.80 11.23 52.61
C GLN A 20 -0.70 11.18 52.30
N ASP A 21 -1.40 12.32 52.34
CA ASP A 21 -2.84 12.39 52.07
C ASP A 21 -3.21 11.96 50.65
N LYS A 22 -2.37 12.31 49.67
CA LYS A 22 -2.54 11.93 48.26
C LYS A 22 -2.33 10.43 48.10
N ILE A 23 -1.28 9.88 48.70
CA ILE A 23 -0.99 8.44 48.63
C ILE A 23 -2.14 7.65 49.23
N GLU A 24 -2.58 8.02 50.43
CA GLU A 24 -3.71 7.34 51.08
C GLU A 24 -4.98 7.39 50.23
N SER A 25 -5.30 8.55 49.67
CA SER A 25 -6.49 8.67 48.83
C SER A 25 -6.36 7.90 47.52
N LEU A 26 -5.17 7.87 46.88
CA LEU A 26 -4.92 7.10 45.66
C LEU A 26 -5.08 5.60 45.96
N CYS A 27 -4.49 5.13 47.05
CA CYS A 27 -4.62 3.74 47.47
C CYS A 27 -6.09 3.37 47.71
N ARG A 28 -6.86 4.23 48.40
CA ARG A 28 -8.30 4.00 48.65
C ARG A 28 -9.14 3.96 47.36
N SER A 29 -8.86 4.80 46.37
CA SER A 29 -9.60 4.78 45.10
C SER A 29 -9.29 3.53 44.27
N LEU A 30 -8.07 3.01 44.32
CA LEU A 30 -7.67 1.80 43.60
C LEU A 30 -8.38 0.53 44.09
N VAL A 31 -8.72 0.43 45.39
CA VAL A 31 -9.36 -0.77 45.97
C VAL A 31 -10.66 -1.13 45.25
N SER A 32 -11.49 -0.15 44.92
CA SER A 32 -12.76 -0.37 44.23
C SER A 32 -12.57 -0.73 42.77
N ASP A 33 -11.73 0.01 42.05
CA ASP A 33 -11.59 -0.12 40.60
C ASP A 33 -10.83 -1.38 40.17
N LEU A 34 -9.91 -1.86 41.01
CA LEU A 34 -9.11 -3.06 40.74
C LEU A 34 -9.78 -4.36 41.18
N LYS A 35 -11.03 -4.33 41.65
CA LYS A 35 -11.69 -5.52 42.21
C LYS A 35 -11.80 -6.68 41.22
N GLU A 36 -12.13 -6.39 39.96
CA GLU A 36 -12.34 -7.38 38.89
C GLU A 36 -11.10 -7.59 38.00
N VAL A 37 -9.97 -6.97 38.37
CA VAL A 37 -8.70 -7.08 37.66
C VAL A 37 -7.91 -8.27 38.18
N SER A 38 -7.36 -9.05 37.25
CA SER A 38 -6.54 -10.24 37.51
C SER A 38 -5.07 -9.93 37.76
N LYS A 39 -4.53 -8.94 37.04
CA LYS A 39 -3.13 -8.54 37.07
C LYS A 39 -3.03 -7.03 37.00
N VAL A 40 -2.15 -6.46 37.83
CA VAL A 40 -1.94 -5.01 37.91
C VAL A 40 -0.53 -4.67 37.44
N PHE A 41 -0.42 -3.62 36.64
CA PHE A 41 0.83 -3.01 36.22
C PHE A 41 0.89 -1.58 36.78
N LEU A 42 1.97 -1.24 37.46
CA LEU A 42 2.29 0.14 37.81
C LEU A 42 3.23 0.69 36.75
N VAL A 43 2.71 1.57 35.89
CA VAL A 43 3.47 2.20 34.80
C VAL A 43 3.87 3.61 35.22
N LEU A 44 5.18 3.87 35.22
CA LEU A 44 5.78 5.16 35.55
C LEU A 44 6.45 5.75 34.30
N SER A 45 5.85 6.74 33.66
CA SER A 45 6.32 7.26 32.36
C SER A 45 7.33 8.43 32.46
N GLY A 46 8.08 8.49 33.55
CA GLY A 46 9.20 9.42 33.74
C GLY A 46 8.90 10.59 34.67
N ASP A 47 9.96 11.36 34.94
CA ASP A 47 10.02 12.46 35.89
C ASP A 47 9.60 12.02 37.30
N LEU A 48 10.20 10.92 37.77
CA LEU A 48 9.95 10.37 39.10
C LEU A 48 10.54 11.30 40.17
N ALA A 49 11.79 11.69 39.93
CA ALA A 49 12.54 12.64 40.73
C ALA A 49 12.42 14.06 40.16
N ASN A 50 12.77 15.08 40.95
CA ASN A 50 12.78 16.47 40.51
C ASN A 50 14.14 16.88 39.89
N SER A 51 15.24 16.25 40.33
CA SER A 51 16.60 16.54 39.86
C SER A 51 17.48 15.30 39.67
N GLY A 52 16.90 14.11 39.74
CA GLY A 52 17.57 12.83 39.56
C GLY A 52 18.46 12.43 40.72
N GLN A 53 18.34 13.08 41.89
CA GLN A 53 19.25 12.84 43.00
C GLN A 53 18.83 11.60 43.82
N PRO A 54 19.79 10.82 44.36
CA PRO A 54 19.49 9.63 45.17
C PRO A 54 18.52 9.86 46.34
N SER A 55 18.58 11.02 46.99
CA SER A 55 17.67 11.36 48.10
C SER A 55 16.20 11.49 47.67
N GLU A 56 15.95 11.88 46.43
CA GLU A 56 14.61 12.00 45.87
C GLU A 56 14.01 10.61 45.65
N TYR A 57 14.82 9.67 45.14
CA TYR A 57 14.40 8.29 44.93
C TYR A 57 14.04 7.54 46.23
N VAL A 58 14.55 7.95 47.39
CA VAL A 58 14.11 7.41 48.69
C VAL A 58 12.63 7.71 48.94
N VAL A 59 12.17 8.90 48.58
CA VAL A 59 10.76 9.31 48.72
C VAL A 59 9.90 8.66 47.64
N VAL A 60 10.40 8.57 46.40
CA VAL A 60 9.75 7.80 45.32
C VAL A 60 9.54 6.34 45.74
N LYS A 61 10.56 5.73 46.39
CA LYS A 61 10.47 4.37 46.91
C LYS A 61 9.32 4.21 47.89
N SER A 62 9.23 5.12 48.87
CA SER A 62 8.15 5.11 49.86
C SER A 62 6.77 5.22 49.21
N LEU A 63 6.62 6.01 48.15
CA LEU A 63 5.38 6.11 47.38
C LEU A 63 5.02 4.76 46.73
N ILE A 64 5.96 4.16 46.00
CA ILE A 64 5.75 2.89 45.29
C ILE A 64 5.41 1.78 46.30
N ASP A 65 6.20 1.63 47.35
CA ASP A 65 5.99 0.60 48.38
C ASP A 65 4.61 0.72 49.04
N GLN A 66 4.12 1.94 49.30
CA GLN A 66 2.77 2.15 49.85
C GLN A 66 1.66 1.77 48.86
N ILE A 67 1.85 2.04 47.57
CA ILE A 67 0.90 1.61 46.53
C ILE A 67 0.88 0.09 46.44
N LEU A 68 2.05 -0.56 46.37
CA LEU A 68 2.16 -2.02 46.32
C LEU A 68 1.47 -2.68 47.51
N ASN A 69 1.72 -2.17 48.72
CA ASN A 69 1.11 -2.71 49.96
C ASN A 69 -0.41 -2.46 50.07
N SER A 70 -0.97 -1.54 49.28
CA SER A 70 -2.41 -1.26 49.28
C SER A 70 -3.21 -2.19 48.36
N ILE A 71 -2.53 -2.85 47.43
CA ILE A 71 -3.13 -3.77 46.47
C ILE A 71 -3.16 -5.17 47.09
N ASP A 72 -4.26 -5.89 46.86
CA ASP A 72 -4.44 -7.27 47.33
C ASP A 72 -3.23 -8.15 46.96
N GLU A 73 -2.63 -8.83 47.94
CA GLU A 73 -1.45 -9.69 47.77
C GLU A 73 -1.66 -10.79 46.71
N SER A 74 -2.91 -11.21 46.47
CA SER A 74 -3.24 -12.16 45.41
C SER A 74 -3.02 -11.60 44.00
N LYS A 75 -2.98 -10.28 43.84
CA LYS A 75 -2.76 -9.56 42.58
C LYS A 75 -1.31 -9.09 42.54
N ARG A 76 -0.41 -9.97 42.09
CA ARG A 76 1.01 -9.62 41.89
C ARG A 76 1.13 -8.40 40.97
N VAL A 77 1.67 -7.29 41.48
CA VAL A 77 1.90 -6.05 40.72
C VAL A 77 3.27 -6.12 40.03
N GLU A 78 3.33 -5.81 38.73
CA GLU A 78 4.60 -5.61 38.01
C GLU A 78 4.82 -4.13 37.77
N ILE A 79 6.09 -3.69 37.77
CA ILE A 79 6.43 -2.28 37.63
C ILE A 79 7.15 -2.06 36.30
N VAL A 80 6.61 -1.16 35.49
CA VAL A 80 7.20 -0.74 34.22
C VAL A 80 7.53 0.74 34.35
N MET A 81 8.79 1.13 34.15
CA MET A 81 9.18 2.53 34.37
C MET A 81 10.22 3.00 33.35
N VAL A 82 10.05 4.20 32.79
CA VAL A 82 11.05 4.85 31.91
C VAL A 82 11.53 6.16 32.55
N PRO A 83 12.78 6.60 32.30
CA PRO A 83 13.27 7.86 32.86
C PRO A 83 12.70 9.07 32.10
N GLY A 84 12.44 10.15 32.84
CA GLY A 84 12.18 11.48 32.28
C GLY A 84 13.41 12.40 32.31
N ASN A 85 13.25 13.64 31.85
CA ASN A 85 14.35 14.60 31.82
C ASN A 85 14.73 15.13 33.21
N HIS A 86 13.83 15.07 34.18
CA HIS A 86 14.11 15.36 35.60
C HIS A 86 14.74 14.19 36.35
N ASP A 87 14.69 12.97 35.80
CA ASP A 87 15.44 11.81 36.32
C ASP A 87 16.93 11.85 35.94
N CYS A 88 17.35 12.83 35.14
CA CYS A 88 18.74 13.07 34.79
C CYS A 88 19.42 13.92 35.87
N ASN A 89 20.39 13.34 36.57
CA ASN A 89 21.22 14.06 37.54
C ASN A 89 22.32 14.86 36.84
N TYR A 90 22.01 16.12 36.52
CA TYR A 90 22.94 17.03 35.85
C TYR A 90 24.15 17.45 36.73
N GLN A 91 24.24 17.04 38.00
CA GLN A 91 25.48 17.18 38.78
C GLN A 91 26.60 16.29 38.22
N HIS A 92 26.23 15.21 37.52
CA HIS A 92 27.15 14.31 36.82
C HIS A 92 27.43 14.75 35.36
N GLU A 93 26.93 15.91 34.94
CA GLU A 93 27.12 16.42 33.59
C GLU A 93 28.58 16.78 33.32
N THR A 94 29.15 16.26 32.23
CA THR A 94 30.52 16.57 31.80
C THR A 94 30.53 17.44 30.55
N GLN A 95 31.62 18.18 30.31
CA GLN A 95 31.75 18.94 29.07
C GLN A 95 31.76 18.02 27.84
N LEU A 96 32.29 16.80 27.98
CA LEU A 96 32.27 15.80 26.93
C LEU A 96 30.82 15.46 26.54
N ARG A 97 29.97 15.11 27.51
CA ARG A 97 28.54 14.84 27.27
C ARG A 97 27.84 16.03 26.62
N LYS A 98 28.03 17.26 27.12
CA LYS A 98 27.45 18.48 26.51
C LYS A 98 27.80 18.62 25.02
N ASN A 99 29.07 18.43 24.68
CA ASN A 99 29.54 18.51 23.29
C ASN A 99 28.95 17.38 22.44
N THR A 100 28.88 16.16 23.00
CA THR A 100 28.26 15.01 22.35
C THR A 100 26.80 15.29 22.04
N VAL A 101 25.97 15.58 23.05
CA VAL A 101 24.52 15.83 22.92
C VAL A 101 24.22 16.92 21.88
N GLY A 102 25.00 18.00 21.86
CA GLY A 102 24.82 19.10 20.89
C GLY A 102 25.13 18.76 19.43
N THR A 103 25.73 17.59 19.16
CA THR A 103 26.15 17.17 17.80
C THR A 103 25.61 15.80 17.39
N VAL A 104 24.77 15.17 18.22
CA VAL A 104 24.22 13.83 17.95
C VAL A 104 23.32 13.85 16.71
N ASN A 105 23.62 12.94 15.79
CA ASN A 105 22.77 12.50 14.68
C ASN A 105 23.20 11.07 14.28
N TYR A 106 22.62 10.52 13.21
CA TYR A 106 22.99 9.17 12.74
C TYR A 106 24.47 9.02 12.35
N GLU A 107 25.12 10.08 11.84
CA GLU A 107 26.54 10.04 11.44
C GLU A 107 27.48 10.06 12.66
N THR A 108 27.11 10.78 13.72
CA THR A 108 27.97 10.97 14.90
C THR A 108 27.75 9.93 16.00
N LEU A 109 26.67 9.12 15.93
CA LEU A 109 26.34 8.12 16.94
C LEU A 109 27.37 6.98 17.03
N GLY A 110 27.95 6.58 15.89
CA GLY A 110 28.83 5.41 15.81
C GLY A 110 28.07 4.08 16.01
N ASN A 111 28.82 2.98 16.13
CA ASN A 111 28.30 1.60 16.19
C ASN A 111 28.76 0.78 17.41
N ASP A 112 29.46 1.40 18.36
CA ASP A 112 30.05 0.73 19.54
C ASP A 112 29.37 1.13 20.86
N ASP A 113 28.23 1.82 20.79
CA ASP A 113 27.44 2.36 21.91
C ASP A 113 28.20 3.36 22.81
N SER A 114 29.42 3.79 22.48
CA SER A 114 30.22 4.68 23.32
C SER A 114 29.57 6.06 23.52
N VAL A 115 29.06 6.64 22.44
CA VAL A 115 28.32 7.91 22.42
C VAL A 115 27.05 7.81 23.25
N LEU A 116 26.29 6.74 23.05
CA LEU A 116 25.03 6.47 23.74
C LEU A 116 25.24 6.32 25.24
N ASN A 117 26.24 5.53 25.66
CA ASN A 117 26.60 5.34 27.06
C ASN A 117 27.05 6.64 27.73
N ASN A 118 27.78 7.51 27.01
CA ASN A 118 28.16 8.83 27.51
C ASN A 118 26.95 9.77 27.69
N CYS A 119 25.98 9.75 26.76
CA CYS A 119 24.74 10.51 26.91
C CYS A 119 23.89 10.04 28.11
N LEU A 120 23.84 8.72 28.35
CA LEU A 120 23.06 8.12 29.43
C LEU A 120 23.69 8.25 30.83
N SER A 121 24.94 8.73 30.95
CA SER A 121 25.67 8.72 32.23
C SER A 121 24.99 9.50 33.35
N VAL A 122 24.21 10.54 33.01
CA VAL A 122 23.44 11.35 33.98
C VAL A 122 22.22 10.62 34.56
N GLN A 123 21.84 9.46 34.00
CA GLN A 123 20.72 8.65 34.47
C GLN A 123 21.17 7.49 35.40
N ASN A 124 22.44 7.43 35.80
CA ASN A 124 22.95 6.31 36.62
C ASN A 124 22.19 6.13 37.93
N ASP A 125 21.76 7.23 38.57
CA ASP A 125 20.97 7.19 39.80
C ASP A 125 19.58 6.59 39.55
N PHE A 126 18.93 6.95 38.44
CA PHE A 126 17.67 6.33 38.00
C PHE A 126 17.83 4.83 37.77
N TRP A 127 18.88 4.38 37.07
CA TRP A 127 19.10 2.95 36.81
C TRP A 127 19.44 2.16 38.07
N SER A 128 20.12 2.80 39.04
CA SER A 128 20.36 2.21 40.37
C SER A 128 19.06 2.07 41.18
N PHE A 129 18.12 2.99 40.98
CA PHE A 129 16.78 2.87 41.55
C PHE A 129 15.93 1.80 40.84
N TYR A 130 16.00 1.74 39.51
CA TYR A 130 15.30 0.74 38.68
C TYR A 130 15.63 -0.69 39.11
N GLU A 131 16.91 -0.98 39.41
CA GLU A 131 17.38 -2.29 39.90
C GLU A 131 16.69 -2.80 41.17
N GLN A 132 16.09 -1.92 41.95
CA GLN A 132 15.40 -2.31 43.19
C GLN A 132 14.09 -3.07 42.92
N TYR A 133 13.53 -2.90 41.72
CA TYR A 133 12.24 -3.49 41.33
C TYR A 133 12.35 -4.43 40.13
N ASN A 134 13.30 -4.17 39.23
CA ASN A 134 13.40 -4.83 37.94
C ASN A 134 14.85 -5.28 37.66
N GLN A 135 15.00 -6.29 36.81
CA GLN A 135 16.32 -6.65 36.27
C GLN A 135 16.75 -5.58 35.27
N LEU A 136 18.01 -5.11 35.35
CA LEU A 136 18.52 -4.16 34.36
C LEU A 136 18.38 -4.69 32.94
N PRO A 137 17.88 -3.86 32.00
CA PRO A 137 17.89 -4.22 30.60
C PRO A 137 19.31 -4.15 30.02
N ASP A 138 19.60 -5.04 29.06
CA ASP A 138 20.88 -5.06 28.32
C ASP A 138 21.12 -3.73 27.60
N LYS A 139 20.05 -3.11 27.07
CA LYS A 139 20.06 -1.80 26.42
C LYS A 139 19.16 -0.83 27.18
N ARG A 140 19.70 0.34 27.50
CA ARG A 140 19.01 1.40 28.27
C ARG A 140 18.32 2.46 27.41
N LEU A 141 18.58 2.47 26.10
CA LEU A 141 17.86 3.32 25.15
C LEU A 141 16.45 2.78 24.87
N TYR A 142 16.36 1.46 24.71
CA TYR A 142 15.13 0.74 24.42
C TYR A 142 15.20 -0.67 25.00
N TYR A 143 14.10 -1.10 25.61
CA TYR A 143 13.96 -2.46 26.12
C TYR A 143 12.48 -2.88 26.14
N GLN A 144 12.26 -4.17 26.37
CA GLN A 144 10.95 -4.79 26.30
C GLN A 144 10.71 -5.67 27.52
N ASP A 145 9.55 -5.47 28.16
CA ASP A 145 9.11 -6.31 29.26
C ASP A 145 7.90 -7.13 28.78
N THR A 146 8.02 -8.46 28.85
CA THR A 146 6.98 -9.39 28.40
C THR A 146 6.42 -10.17 29.58
N TYR A 147 5.10 -10.16 29.72
CA TYR A 147 4.38 -10.79 30.82
C TYR A 147 3.32 -11.75 30.30
N LEU A 148 3.32 -12.97 30.84
CA LEU A 148 2.25 -13.94 30.59
C LEU A 148 1.18 -13.80 31.66
N VAL A 149 -0.02 -13.39 31.25
CA VAL A 149 -1.18 -13.18 32.12
C VAL A 149 -2.30 -14.13 31.69
N ASP A 150 -2.46 -15.23 32.42
CA ASP A 150 -3.52 -16.23 32.20
C ASP A 150 -3.62 -16.70 30.73
N GLY A 151 -2.46 -16.92 30.10
CA GLY A 151 -2.35 -17.38 28.72
C GLY A 151 -2.30 -16.26 27.67
N PHE A 152 -2.48 -15.00 28.06
CA PHE A 152 -2.31 -13.85 27.17
C PHE A 152 -0.94 -13.21 27.34
N VAL A 153 -0.31 -12.81 26.24
CA VAL A 153 1.00 -12.16 26.23
C VAL A 153 0.83 -10.64 26.23
N VAL A 154 1.23 -9.99 27.32
CA VAL A 154 1.22 -8.52 27.45
C VAL A 154 2.65 -8.01 27.35
N LYS A 155 2.91 -7.11 26.41
CA LYS A 155 4.25 -6.60 26.13
C LYS A 155 4.31 -5.09 26.28
N PHE A 156 5.31 -4.61 27.00
CA PHE A 156 5.64 -3.20 27.13
C PHE A 156 6.90 -2.88 26.33
N HIS A 157 6.82 -1.85 25.49
CA HIS A 157 7.95 -1.29 24.75
C HIS A 157 8.37 0.01 25.42
N CYS A 158 9.53 0.00 26.07
CA CYS A 158 10.01 1.11 26.87
C CYS A 158 11.04 1.92 26.08
N TYR A 159 10.70 3.15 25.72
CA TYR A 159 11.57 4.06 24.99
C TYR A 159 12.12 5.13 25.94
N ASN A 160 13.44 5.13 26.13
CA ASN A 160 14.12 6.16 26.91
C ASN A 160 14.30 7.42 26.06
N THR A 161 13.24 8.23 26.02
CA THR A 161 13.24 9.48 25.25
C THR A 161 14.02 10.61 25.92
N SER A 162 14.48 10.42 27.15
CA SER A 162 15.30 11.38 27.90
C SER A 162 16.81 11.11 27.80
N TRP A 163 17.22 10.15 26.96
CA TRP A 163 18.60 9.70 26.85
C TRP A 163 19.62 10.81 26.51
N MET A 164 19.17 11.83 25.76
CA MET A 164 19.96 13.01 25.39
C MET A 164 19.44 14.31 26.01
N SER A 165 18.62 14.22 27.06
CA SER A 165 18.01 15.41 27.68
C SER A 165 19.05 16.37 28.26
N THR A 166 18.69 17.65 28.26
CA THR A 166 19.49 18.76 28.81
C THR A 166 18.61 19.72 29.60
N LEU A 167 19.20 20.47 30.51
CA LEU A 167 18.51 21.57 31.19
C LEU A 167 17.99 22.61 30.18
N GLY A 168 16.73 23.01 30.29
CA GLY A 168 16.12 24.02 29.42
C GLY A 168 15.76 23.53 28.02
N GLN A 169 15.53 22.23 27.85
CA GLN A 169 15.09 21.61 26.60
C GLN A 169 13.84 22.29 26.02
N THR A 170 13.76 22.39 24.68
CA THR A 170 12.63 22.99 23.97
C THR A 170 11.92 21.96 23.07
N PRO A 171 10.61 22.11 22.80
CA PRO A 171 9.92 21.27 21.81
C PRO A 171 10.62 21.28 20.45
N GLY A 172 10.60 20.14 19.74
CA GLY A 172 11.24 19.95 18.44
C GLY A 172 12.77 19.83 18.45
N SER A 173 13.42 19.69 19.62
CA SER A 173 14.88 19.61 19.71
C SER A 173 15.43 18.19 19.90
N LEU A 174 14.60 17.22 20.31
CA LEU A 174 15.08 15.88 20.63
C LEU A 174 15.37 15.05 19.38
N PHE A 175 16.40 14.22 19.45
CA PHE A 175 16.69 13.19 18.47
C PHE A 175 16.58 11.81 19.13
N PHE A 176 15.95 10.85 18.45
CA PHE A 176 15.89 9.46 18.89
C PHE A 176 16.46 8.55 17.80
N PRO A 177 17.53 7.77 18.07
CA PRO A 177 18.18 6.96 17.05
C PRO A 177 17.36 5.69 16.79
N VAL A 178 16.41 5.80 15.85
CA VAL A 178 15.39 4.79 15.56
C VAL A 178 16.03 3.49 15.04
N ASP A 179 17.10 3.61 14.26
CA ASP A 179 17.88 2.48 13.70
C ASP A 179 18.57 1.61 14.77
N ASN A 180 18.81 2.16 15.96
CA ASN A 180 19.41 1.42 17.08
C ASN A 180 18.37 0.61 17.87
N VAL A 181 17.09 0.73 17.52
CA VAL A 181 15.98 0.01 18.15
C VAL A 181 15.56 -1.17 17.28
N ASN A 182 15.68 -2.37 17.85
CA ASN A 182 15.26 -3.62 17.21
C ASN A 182 14.19 -4.29 18.08
N PRO A 183 12.91 -3.93 17.90
CA PRO A 183 11.82 -4.60 18.61
C PRO A 183 11.76 -6.05 18.16
N ASP A 184 11.71 -7.00 19.10
CA ASP A 184 11.51 -8.42 18.80
C ASP A 184 10.30 -8.65 17.88
N ASN A 185 10.27 -9.72 17.07
CA ASN A 185 9.13 -9.99 16.16
C ASN A 185 8.04 -10.87 16.77
N GLU A 186 8.13 -11.17 18.07
CA GLU A 186 7.21 -12.09 18.73
C GLU A 186 5.83 -11.45 18.90
N GLU A 187 4.79 -12.19 18.47
CA GLU A 187 3.40 -11.77 18.61
C GLU A 187 3.03 -11.66 20.10
N ALA A 188 2.37 -10.56 20.45
CA ALA A 188 1.79 -10.35 21.76
C ALA A 188 0.30 -10.04 21.61
N ASP A 189 -0.49 -10.43 22.60
CA ASP A 189 -1.92 -10.15 22.66
C ASP A 189 -2.21 -8.68 22.86
N VAL A 190 -1.32 -7.93 23.51
CA VAL A 190 -1.38 -6.46 23.64
C VAL A 190 0.04 -5.92 23.69
N ASN A 191 0.32 -4.91 22.88
CA ASN A 191 1.57 -4.16 22.90
C ASN A 191 1.30 -2.73 23.37
N ILE A 192 2.07 -2.26 24.35
CA ILE A 192 1.92 -0.94 24.97
C ILE A 192 3.28 -0.24 24.92
N SER A 193 3.36 0.93 24.31
CA SER A 193 4.57 1.75 24.37
C SER A 193 4.53 2.70 25.56
N VAL A 194 5.66 2.84 26.24
CA VAL A 194 5.86 3.77 27.35
C VAL A 194 7.04 4.66 27.04
N CYS A 195 6.85 5.97 27.08
CA CYS A 195 7.90 6.95 26.87
C CYS A 195 7.57 8.26 27.59
N HIS A 196 8.58 9.05 27.96
CA HIS A 196 8.34 10.30 28.68
C HIS A 196 7.86 11.43 27.75
N HIS A 197 8.70 11.82 26.79
CA HIS A 197 8.40 12.92 25.86
C HIS A 197 7.39 12.53 24.75
N PRO A 198 6.37 13.38 24.49
CA PRO A 198 5.49 13.23 23.34
C PRO A 198 6.16 13.51 21.98
N ILE A 199 5.50 13.09 20.89
CA ILE A 199 6.06 13.11 19.52
C ILE A 199 6.50 14.51 19.03
N ASN A 200 5.83 15.57 19.47
CA ASN A 200 6.17 16.95 19.08
C ASN A 200 7.50 17.47 19.66
N TRP A 201 8.11 16.76 20.62
CA TRP A 201 9.44 17.11 21.14
C TRP A 201 10.59 16.71 20.23
N PHE A 202 10.35 15.82 19.27
CA PHE A 202 11.38 15.31 18.36
C PHE A 202 11.59 16.22 17.16
N THR A 203 12.84 16.29 16.70
CA THR A 203 13.27 17.20 15.64
C THR A 203 12.79 16.74 14.27
N PRO A 204 12.16 17.65 13.49
CA PRO A 204 11.90 17.41 12.07
C PRO A 204 13.09 17.78 11.17
N GLU A 205 14.17 18.34 11.71
CA GLU A 205 15.29 18.97 10.98
C GLU A 205 16.36 17.99 10.49
N THR A 206 16.03 16.70 10.47
CA THR A 206 16.88 15.61 9.99
C THR A 206 16.37 15.09 8.64
N ASP A 207 17.25 14.50 7.84
CA ASP A 207 16.89 13.76 6.64
C ASP A 207 17.37 12.30 6.77
N PRO A 208 16.47 11.33 6.96
CA PRO A 208 15.00 11.46 7.06
C PRO A 208 14.52 12.15 8.34
N ASN A 209 13.27 12.65 8.32
CA ASN A 209 12.64 13.39 9.42
C ASN A 209 12.46 12.55 10.69
N ASN A 210 13.30 12.75 11.70
CA ASN A 210 13.38 11.92 12.90
C ASN A 210 12.08 11.89 13.72
N LYS A 211 11.35 13.01 13.81
CA LYS A 211 10.02 13.04 14.40
C LYS A 211 9.09 12.01 13.74
N ARG A 212 9.06 11.94 12.41
CA ARG A 212 8.24 10.96 11.67
C ARG A 212 8.77 9.54 11.83
N GLU A 213 10.08 9.36 11.88
CA GLU A 213 10.68 8.04 12.10
C GLU A 213 10.26 7.46 13.45
N PHE A 214 10.39 8.24 14.53
CA PHE A 214 10.01 7.82 15.87
C PHE A 214 8.50 7.57 15.99
N GLU A 215 7.68 8.45 15.40
CA GLU A 215 6.24 8.25 15.34
C GLU A 215 5.87 6.94 14.63
N LYS A 216 6.50 6.64 13.50
CA LYS A 216 6.33 5.37 12.77
C LYS A 216 6.79 4.18 13.60
N LEU A 217 7.91 4.29 14.32
CA LEU A 217 8.41 3.20 15.17
C LEU A 217 7.40 2.86 16.26
N ILE A 218 6.95 3.83 17.04
CA ILE A 218 6.01 3.57 18.13
C ILE A 218 4.70 2.99 17.57
N SER A 219 4.15 3.59 16.52
CA SER A 219 2.90 3.15 15.88
C SER A 219 3.00 1.74 15.27
N LYS A 220 4.20 1.33 14.84
CA LYS A 220 4.51 -0.02 14.36
C LYS A 220 4.66 -1.04 15.49
N THR A 221 5.04 -0.61 16.70
CA THR A 221 5.27 -1.52 17.83
C THR A 221 4.04 -1.72 18.70
N SER A 222 3.20 -0.70 18.88
CA SER A 222 2.06 -0.75 19.80
C SER A 222 0.88 0.08 19.34
N SER A 223 -0.31 -0.28 19.81
CA SER A 223 -1.53 0.50 19.58
C SER A 223 -1.94 1.36 20.77
N ILE A 224 -1.29 1.18 21.92
CA ILE A 224 -1.52 1.99 23.13
C ILE A 224 -0.19 2.66 23.49
N HIS A 225 -0.18 3.98 23.59
CA HIS A 225 0.98 4.79 23.96
C HIS A 225 0.68 5.51 25.29
N LEU A 226 1.55 5.29 26.27
CA LEU A 226 1.50 5.95 27.57
C LEU A 226 2.65 6.97 27.64
N MET A 227 2.27 8.24 27.75
CA MET A 227 3.19 9.39 27.66
C MET A 227 3.10 10.31 28.89
N GLY A 228 4.19 11.03 29.15
CA GLY A 228 4.31 12.04 30.20
C GLY A 228 4.62 13.43 29.67
N HIS A 229 5.29 14.26 30.49
CA HIS A 229 5.91 15.56 30.19
C HIS A 229 4.95 16.72 29.89
N GLU A 230 3.98 16.52 29.01
CA GLU A 230 3.05 17.59 28.63
C GLU A 230 1.92 17.77 29.65
N HIS A 231 1.88 18.97 30.22
CA HIS A 231 0.88 19.38 31.20
C HIS A 231 -0.54 19.54 30.60
N GLU A 232 -0.64 19.63 29.27
CA GLU A 232 -1.90 19.57 28.54
C GLU A 232 -2.27 18.12 28.25
N ASN A 233 -3.47 17.72 28.67
CA ASN A 233 -3.85 16.31 28.64
C ASN A 233 -4.38 15.93 27.26
N VAL A 234 -3.69 15.01 26.60
CA VAL A 234 -4.00 14.55 25.25
C VAL A 234 -4.55 13.12 25.28
N PHE A 235 -5.79 12.96 24.84
CA PHE A 235 -6.49 11.68 24.68
C PHE A 235 -6.86 11.55 23.22
N GLU A 236 -5.95 11.00 22.43
CA GLU A 236 -6.04 11.00 20.97
C GLU A 236 -6.10 9.58 20.42
N ARG A 237 -6.98 9.40 19.44
CA ARG A 237 -6.93 8.26 18.53
C ARG A 237 -6.41 8.78 17.20
N LYS A 238 -5.35 8.17 16.70
CA LYS A 238 -4.79 8.46 15.38
C LYS A 238 -4.87 7.20 14.52
N GLU A 239 -5.59 7.33 13.42
CA GLU A 239 -5.69 6.33 12.37
C GLU A 239 -4.65 6.67 11.30
N ASP A 240 -3.69 5.77 11.08
CA ASP A 240 -2.79 5.82 9.94
C ASP A 240 -3.39 4.96 8.83
N LEU A 241 -3.97 5.62 7.83
CA LEU A 241 -4.65 4.98 6.70
C LEU A 241 -3.68 4.24 5.78
N ASP A 242 -2.42 4.68 5.70
CA ASP A 242 -1.40 4.07 4.84
C ASP A 242 -0.90 2.76 5.49
N LEU A 243 -0.72 2.76 6.81
CA LEU A 243 -0.31 1.59 7.57
C LEU A 243 -1.49 0.69 7.97
N ASN A 244 -2.72 1.21 7.90
CA ASN A 244 -3.94 0.61 8.45
C ASN A 244 -3.78 0.28 9.95
N THR A 245 -3.20 1.22 10.69
CA THR A 245 -2.94 1.09 12.13
C THR A 245 -3.68 2.16 12.91
N ASP A 246 -4.39 1.74 13.95
CA ASP A 246 -4.94 2.62 14.97
C ASP A 246 -3.98 2.70 16.16
N SER A 247 -3.69 3.91 16.58
CA SER A 247 -2.95 4.20 17.81
C SER A 247 -3.78 5.05 18.76
N LEU A 248 -3.67 4.75 20.05
CA LEU A 248 -4.27 5.45 21.16
C LEU A 248 -3.17 6.07 22.00
N SER A 249 -3.11 7.38 22.06
CA SER A 249 -2.13 8.11 22.86
C SER A 249 -2.80 8.69 24.10
N PHE A 250 -2.24 8.35 25.27
CA PHE A 250 -2.71 8.82 26.57
C PHE A 250 -1.60 9.55 27.31
N SER A 251 -1.66 10.88 27.34
CA SER A 251 -0.81 11.68 28.23
C SER A 251 -1.40 11.70 29.64
N GLY A 252 -0.62 11.24 30.62
CA GLY A 252 -1.03 11.21 32.02
C GLY A 252 -1.20 12.61 32.60
N LYS A 253 -2.04 12.75 33.64
CA LYS A 253 -2.08 13.98 34.43
C LYS A 253 -0.92 13.98 35.41
N ILE A 254 -0.24 15.13 35.55
CA ILE A 254 0.86 15.34 36.50
C ILE A 254 0.45 14.88 37.89
N PHE A 255 1.24 13.97 38.47
CA PHE A 255 0.97 13.47 39.80
C PHE A 255 1.25 14.53 40.86
N GLN A 256 2.33 15.29 40.71
CA GLN A 256 2.66 16.36 41.63
C GLN A 256 3.37 17.51 40.90
N SER A 257 2.69 18.65 40.80
CA SER A 257 3.27 19.83 40.17
C SER A 257 4.29 20.51 41.09
N SER A 258 5.46 20.84 40.54
CA SER A 258 6.48 21.66 41.20
C SER A 258 6.04 23.12 41.42
N LYS A 259 5.05 23.59 40.66
CA LYS A 259 4.53 24.98 40.71
C LYS A 259 3.25 25.13 41.54
N ASP A 260 2.41 24.10 41.58
CA ASP A 260 1.17 24.10 42.36
C ASP A 260 0.98 22.76 43.07
N SER A 261 1.28 22.74 44.36
CA SER A 261 1.15 21.54 45.20
C SER A 261 -0.29 21.04 45.33
N ASN A 262 -1.30 21.81 44.92
CA ASN A 262 -2.70 21.36 44.91
C ASN A 262 -3.11 20.68 43.59
N SER A 263 -2.32 20.85 42.52
CA SER A 263 -2.57 20.20 41.24
C SER A 263 -1.94 18.81 41.24
N SER A 264 -2.80 17.80 41.24
CA SER A 264 -2.40 16.39 41.25
C SER A 264 -3.45 15.53 40.56
N GLY A 265 -3.01 14.49 39.87
CA GLY A 265 -3.87 13.51 39.24
C GLY A 265 -3.14 12.25 38.84
N TYR A 266 -3.91 11.25 38.46
CA TYR A 266 -3.40 10.03 37.86
C TYR A 266 -4.46 9.43 36.95
N GLN A 267 -4.12 8.35 36.24
CA GLN A 267 -5.11 7.61 35.46
C GLN A 267 -4.97 6.10 35.65
N LEU A 268 -6.10 5.42 35.48
CA LEU A 268 -6.22 3.98 35.54
C LEU A 268 -6.78 3.48 34.21
N LEU A 269 -6.08 2.55 33.57
CA LEU A 269 -6.60 1.83 32.41
C LEU A 269 -6.99 0.42 32.83
N ILE A 270 -8.17 -0.04 32.44
CA ILE A 270 -8.63 -1.41 32.63
C ILE A 270 -8.84 -2.00 31.25
N LEU A 271 -8.08 -3.03 30.89
CA LEU A 271 -8.12 -3.65 29.57
C LEU A 271 -8.70 -5.06 29.65
N ASP A 272 -9.76 -5.34 28.90
CA ASP A 272 -10.20 -6.70 28.62
C ASP A 272 -9.40 -7.29 27.46
N LEU A 273 -8.55 -8.27 27.77
CA LEU A 273 -7.64 -8.93 26.82
C LEU A 273 -8.36 -9.83 25.80
N ARG A 274 -9.59 -10.29 26.09
CA ARG A 274 -10.34 -11.23 25.25
C ARG A 274 -11.10 -10.51 24.14
N VAL A 275 -11.84 -9.47 24.51
CA VAL A 275 -12.66 -8.69 23.57
C VAL A 275 -11.94 -7.45 23.02
N LYS A 276 -10.72 -7.18 23.51
CA LYS A 276 -9.88 -6.05 23.09
C LYS A 276 -10.54 -4.68 23.31
N GLN A 277 -11.20 -4.57 24.45
CA GLN A 277 -11.85 -3.33 24.91
C GLN A 277 -11.17 -2.83 26.17
N GLY A 278 -11.09 -1.52 26.32
CA GLY A 278 -10.46 -0.86 27.44
C GLY A 278 -11.34 0.25 28.01
N LYS A 279 -11.09 0.58 29.26
CA LYS A 279 -11.68 1.72 29.96
C LYS A 279 -10.56 2.53 30.58
N ILE A 280 -10.56 3.84 30.36
CA ILE A 280 -9.65 4.77 31.03
C ILE A 280 -10.44 5.64 32.00
N ILE A 281 -9.96 5.73 33.24
CA ILE A 281 -10.50 6.56 34.31
C ILE A 281 -9.43 7.55 34.73
N ARG A 282 -9.77 8.84 34.77
CA ARG A 282 -8.87 9.90 35.21
C ARG A 282 -9.28 10.44 36.55
N TYR A 283 -8.31 10.59 37.42
CA TYR A 283 -8.48 11.09 38.77
C TYR A 283 -7.82 12.46 38.93
N SER A 284 -8.49 13.34 39.67
CA SER A 284 -7.95 14.65 40.06
C SER A 284 -8.09 14.84 41.55
N TRP A 285 -7.04 15.37 42.17
CA TRP A 285 -7.07 15.78 43.56
C TRP A 285 -7.99 16.99 43.73
N ASN A 286 -8.93 16.91 44.68
CA ASN A 286 -9.83 18.01 45.01
C ASN A 286 -9.48 18.71 46.34
N ARG A 287 -8.30 18.42 46.90
CA ARG A 287 -7.78 18.81 48.24
C ARG A 287 -8.12 17.88 49.40
N GLU A 288 -9.06 16.95 49.23
CA GLU A 288 -9.41 15.96 50.25
C GLU A 288 -9.26 14.53 49.74
N ILE A 289 -9.75 14.26 48.52
CA ILE A 289 -9.72 12.97 47.87
C ILE A 289 -9.44 13.10 46.36
N TYR A 290 -9.02 12.01 45.73
CA TYR A 290 -9.07 11.88 44.29
C TYR A 290 -10.49 11.60 43.81
N THR A 291 -10.99 12.41 42.88
CA THR A 291 -12.28 12.22 42.24
C THR A 291 -12.11 11.84 40.77
N ALA A 292 -12.93 10.92 40.29
CA ALA A 292 -12.96 10.55 38.88
C ALA A 292 -13.57 11.71 38.07
N ILE A 293 -12.75 12.40 37.28
CA ILE A 293 -13.17 13.55 36.46
C ILE A 293 -13.55 13.15 35.04
N CYS A 294 -13.12 11.97 34.59
CA CYS A 294 -13.41 11.45 33.25
C CYS A 294 -13.35 9.92 33.27
N SER A 295 -14.28 9.28 32.56
CA SER A 295 -14.26 7.86 32.25
C SER A 295 -14.62 7.69 30.78
N LYS A 296 -13.78 6.99 30.01
CA LYS A 296 -14.04 6.69 28.60
C LYS A 296 -13.73 5.23 28.31
N GLU A 297 -14.60 4.61 27.53
CA GLU A 297 -14.35 3.29 26.94
C GLU A 297 -13.71 3.46 25.56
N PHE A 298 -12.89 2.50 25.16
CA PHE A 298 -12.22 2.48 23.88
C PHE A 298 -11.95 1.04 23.45
N ASP A 299 -12.06 0.77 22.16
CA ASP A 299 -11.49 -0.45 21.58
C ASP A 299 -10.01 -0.22 21.26
N TYR A 300 -9.20 -1.25 21.40
CA TYR A 300 -7.80 -1.25 20.98
C TYR A 300 -7.55 -2.44 20.05
N ASN A 301 -6.87 -2.22 18.93
CA ASN A 301 -6.45 -3.31 18.04
C ASN A 301 -5.03 -3.74 18.40
N ASN A 302 -4.62 -4.94 17.98
CA ASN A 302 -3.19 -5.23 17.89
C ASN A 302 -2.63 -4.51 16.66
N VAL A 303 -1.45 -3.92 16.78
CA VAL A 303 -0.70 -3.54 15.58
C VAL A 303 -0.54 -4.81 14.76
N LYS A 304 -1.19 -4.84 13.60
CA LYS A 304 -1.03 -5.94 12.64
C LYS A 304 0.40 -5.83 12.10
N ARG A 305 1.37 -6.39 12.81
CA ARG A 305 2.71 -6.56 12.28
C ARG A 305 2.59 -7.44 11.04
N ARG A 306 2.81 -6.82 9.87
CA ARG A 306 2.80 -7.55 8.61
C ARG A 306 4.02 -8.46 8.62
N GLN A 307 3.80 -9.76 8.78
CA GLN A 307 4.85 -10.77 8.86
C GLN A 307 5.74 -10.82 7.61
N PHE A 308 5.19 -10.42 6.47
CA PHE A 308 5.92 -10.24 5.22
C PHE A 308 5.65 -8.83 4.72
N THR A 309 6.71 -8.09 4.42
CA THR A 309 6.63 -6.72 3.90
C THR A 309 6.92 -6.68 2.41
N PHE A 310 6.09 -5.99 1.63
CA PHE A 310 6.41 -5.72 0.22
C PHE A 310 7.69 -4.89 0.12
N ASN A 311 8.49 -5.19 -0.91
CA ASN A 311 9.63 -4.35 -1.23
C ASN A 311 9.18 -3.07 -1.97
N GLU A 312 9.98 -2.02 -1.90
CA GLU A 312 9.65 -0.71 -2.45
C GLU A 312 9.46 -0.77 -3.98
N LYS A 313 10.39 -1.44 -4.68
CA LYS A 313 10.33 -1.61 -6.15
C LYS A 313 9.03 -2.29 -6.61
N TYR A 314 8.57 -3.30 -5.88
CA TYR A 314 7.33 -4.00 -6.17
C TYR A 314 6.11 -3.10 -5.94
N THR A 315 6.11 -2.37 -4.82
CA THR A 315 5.05 -1.40 -4.47
C THR A 315 4.91 -0.33 -5.56
N GLU A 316 6.02 0.24 -6.01
CA GLU A 316 6.03 1.18 -7.14
C GLU A 316 5.49 0.54 -8.43
N THR A 317 5.87 -0.71 -8.72
CA THR A 317 5.47 -1.41 -9.94
C THR A 317 3.96 -1.70 -10.00
N ILE A 318 3.36 -2.11 -8.88
CA ILE A 318 1.92 -2.41 -8.81
C ILE A 318 1.06 -1.14 -8.75
N ASP A 319 1.58 -0.04 -8.19
CA ASP A 319 0.88 1.24 -8.13
C ASP A 319 1.15 2.13 -9.38
N ARG A 320 2.02 1.69 -10.31
CA ARG A 320 2.27 2.40 -11.57
C ARG A 320 1.12 2.28 -12.56
N ILE A 321 0.62 3.41 -13.05
CA ILE A 321 -0.32 3.48 -14.18
C ILE A 321 0.42 3.15 -15.48
N SER A 322 -0.13 2.24 -16.28
CA SER A 322 0.50 1.79 -17.54
C SER A 322 0.19 2.68 -18.76
N VAL A 323 -0.63 3.71 -18.56
CA VAL A 323 -1.11 4.64 -19.58
C VAL A 323 -0.49 6.02 -19.33
N PRO A 324 -0.03 6.72 -20.38
CA PRO A 324 0.53 8.07 -20.22
C PRO A 324 -0.58 9.08 -19.91
N LEU A 325 -0.97 9.17 -18.64
CA LEU A 325 -1.96 10.14 -18.15
C LEU A 325 -1.34 11.49 -17.85
N ALA A 326 -2.21 12.51 -17.88
CA ALA A 326 -1.79 13.88 -17.79
C ALA A 326 -1.86 14.46 -16.38
N ASP A 327 -0.70 14.72 -15.78
CA ASP A 327 -0.61 15.19 -14.40
C ASP A 327 -0.07 16.62 -14.32
N SER A 328 -0.57 17.40 -13.36
CA SER A 328 -0.27 18.84 -13.26
C SER A 328 0.99 19.16 -12.47
N ASN A 329 1.66 18.21 -11.80
CA ASN A 329 3.02 18.32 -11.24
C ASN A 329 3.54 17.07 -10.46
N THR A 330 2.73 16.01 -10.28
CA THR A 330 3.12 14.76 -9.58
C THR A 330 2.87 13.54 -10.46
N THR A 331 3.69 12.49 -10.38
CA THR A 331 3.40 11.22 -11.07
C THR A 331 2.14 10.55 -10.50
N ALA A 332 1.05 10.49 -11.27
CA ALA A 332 -0.18 9.83 -10.84
C ALA A 332 0.01 8.33 -10.64
N ARG A 333 -0.61 7.84 -9.57
CA ARG A 333 -0.58 6.42 -9.20
C ARG A 333 -1.91 5.76 -9.49
N LEU A 334 -1.88 4.44 -9.66
CA LEU A 334 -3.03 3.63 -10.00
C LEU A 334 -4.11 3.79 -8.93
N THR A 335 -3.71 3.77 -7.66
CA THR A 335 -4.57 4.03 -6.50
C THR A 335 -5.35 5.35 -6.60
N ASP A 336 -4.72 6.40 -7.11
CA ASP A 336 -5.33 7.72 -7.21
C ASP A 336 -6.48 7.75 -8.23
N ILE A 337 -6.34 7.04 -9.36
CA ILE A 337 -7.29 7.09 -10.49
C ILE A 337 -8.26 5.91 -10.57
N PHE A 338 -7.94 4.77 -9.96
CA PHE A 338 -8.66 3.52 -10.19
C PHE A 338 -10.11 3.54 -9.69
N VAL A 339 -11.01 2.93 -10.47
CA VAL A 339 -12.42 2.74 -10.11
C VAL A 339 -12.77 1.27 -10.26
N TYR A 340 -13.26 0.66 -9.18
CA TYR A 340 -13.73 -0.72 -9.16
C TYR A 340 -14.92 -0.91 -10.13
N PRO A 341 -14.79 -1.75 -11.18
CA PRO A 341 -15.89 -2.03 -12.10
C PRO A 341 -16.97 -2.91 -11.44
N HIS A 342 -18.13 -3.00 -12.09
CA HIS A 342 -19.13 -4.01 -11.75
C HIS A 342 -18.79 -5.35 -12.40
N LEU A 343 -19.18 -6.40 -11.72
CA LEU A 343 -19.06 -7.79 -12.14
C LEU A 343 -20.45 -8.37 -12.34
N GLU A 344 -20.62 -9.20 -13.36
CA GLU A 344 -21.82 -9.99 -13.57
C GLU A 344 -21.50 -11.47 -13.34
N SER A 345 -22.30 -12.14 -12.51
CA SER A 345 -22.16 -13.58 -12.29
C SER A 345 -22.62 -14.35 -13.52
N LEU A 346 -21.79 -15.29 -13.98
CA LEU A 346 -22.11 -16.16 -15.12
C LEU A 346 -22.66 -17.53 -14.68
N GLU A 347 -23.02 -17.70 -13.40
CA GLU A 347 -23.58 -18.95 -12.90
C GLU A 347 -25.04 -19.16 -13.31
N MET A 348 -25.34 -20.30 -13.94
CA MET A 348 -26.68 -20.64 -14.45
C MET A 348 -27.74 -20.95 -13.37
N HIS A 349 -27.39 -20.92 -12.08
CA HIS A 349 -28.26 -21.42 -11.01
C HIS A 349 -29.12 -20.35 -10.30
N GLN A 350 -28.98 -19.07 -10.61
CA GLN A 350 -29.92 -18.05 -10.15
C GLN A 350 -30.73 -17.49 -11.31
N LYS A 351 -31.81 -18.21 -11.65
CA LYS A 351 -32.96 -17.57 -12.30
C LYS A 351 -33.43 -16.46 -11.37
N TYR A 352 -33.51 -15.24 -11.90
CA TYR A 352 -34.05 -14.01 -11.33
C TYR A 352 -33.05 -13.06 -10.66
N ILE A 353 -32.90 -11.90 -11.32
CA ILE A 353 -32.17 -10.66 -11.01
C ILE A 353 -30.69 -10.69 -11.44
N GLU A 354 -30.35 -9.88 -12.44
CA GLU A 354 -28.97 -9.46 -12.75
C GLU A 354 -28.33 -8.88 -11.48
N SER A 355 -27.64 -9.72 -10.70
CA SER A 355 -26.95 -9.28 -9.50
C SER A 355 -25.58 -8.75 -9.89
N TYR A 356 -25.55 -7.47 -10.28
CA TYR A 356 -24.28 -6.77 -10.45
C TYR A 356 -23.58 -6.67 -9.09
N LEU A 357 -22.39 -7.24 -9.00
CA LEU A 357 -21.52 -7.17 -7.82
C LEU A 357 -20.48 -6.07 -8.03
N ASP A 358 -20.27 -5.19 -7.06
CA ASP A 358 -19.12 -4.29 -7.09
C ASP A 358 -17.84 -5.13 -6.91
N SER A 359 -16.89 -5.04 -7.83
CA SER A 359 -15.64 -5.82 -7.74
C SER A 359 -14.86 -5.58 -6.45
N LYS A 360 -15.04 -4.43 -5.78
CA LYS A 360 -14.45 -4.19 -4.46
C LYS A 360 -14.88 -5.23 -3.42
N ASN A 361 -16.07 -5.81 -3.56
CA ASN A 361 -16.56 -6.84 -2.64
C ASN A 361 -15.76 -8.13 -2.74
N LEU A 362 -15.05 -8.36 -3.86
CA LEU A 362 -14.16 -9.50 -3.93
C LEU A 362 -13.03 -9.38 -2.90
N VAL A 363 -12.57 -8.21 -2.49
CA VAL A 363 -11.47 -8.12 -1.50
C VAL A 363 -11.97 -7.97 -0.06
N SER A 364 -13.26 -8.20 0.23
CA SER A 364 -13.77 -8.22 1.60
C SER A 364 -13.33 -9.46 2.35
N ASP A 365 -13.31 -9.39 3.69
CA ASP A 365 -12.98 -10.54 4.55
C ASP A 365 -14.03 -11.66 4.45
N ASP A 366 -15.28 -11.32 4.09
CA ASP A 366 -16.37 -12.28 3.90
C ASP A 366 -16.25 -13.08 2.60
N PHE A 367 -15.51 -12.56 1.60
CA PHE A 367 -15.32 -13.25 0.34
C PHE A 367 -14.09 -14.17 0.38
N ILE A 368 -14.37 -15.46 0.57
CA ILE A 368 -13.34 -16.50 0.70
C ILE A 368 -13.23 -17.44 -0.51
N ARG A 369 -14.09 -17.27 -1.52
CA ARG A 369 -14.17 -18.19 -2.65
C ARG A 369 -13.08 -17.93 -3.69
N ASN A 370 -12.78 -18.98 -4.46
CA ASN A 370 -11.93 -18.88 -5.63
C ASN A 370 -12.78 -18.32 -6.79
N CYS A 371 -12.23 -17.41 -7.58
CA CYS A 371 -12.98 -16.84 -8.70
C CYS A 371 -12.16 -16.62 -9.97
N ILE A 372 -12.86 -16.67 -11.09
CA ILE A 372 -12.33 -16.36 -12.43
C ILE A 372 -13.00 -15.07 -12.90
N LEU A 373 -12.17 -14.13 -13.35
CA LEU A 373 -12.58 -12.84 -13.90
C LEU A 373 -12.37 -12.86 -15.41
N GLU A 374 -13.47 -12.96 -16.14
CA GLU A 374 -13.51 -12.85 -17.59
C GLU A 374 -13.76 -11.40 -18.01
N GLY A 375 -13.16 -10.96 -19.09
CA GLY A 375 -13.53 -9.70 -19.71
C GLY A 375 -12.70 -9.40 -20.94
N ASP A 376 -13.15 -8.43 -21.72
CA ASP A 376 -12.51 -8.09 -22.97
C ASP A 376 -11.09 -7.56 -22.77
N SER A 377 -10.33 -7.65 -23.85
CA SER A 377 -9.12 -6.86 -24.05
C SER A 377 -9.35 -5.38 -23.68
N GLN A 378 -8.44 -4.80 -22.88
CA GLN A 378 -8.46 -3.40 -22.41
C GLN A 378 -9.47 -2.99 -21.34
N ILE A 379 -10.32 -3.91 -20.85
CA ILE A 379 -11.33 -3.56 -19.84
C ILE A 379 -10.74 -3.22 -18.45
N GLY A 380 -9.47 -3.58 -18.20
CA GLY A 380 -8.75 -3.27 -16.96
C GLY A 380 -8.47 -4.45 -16.02
N LYS A 381 -8.49 -5.69 -16.52
CA LYS A 381 -8.21 -6.93 -15.75
C LYS A 381 -6.94 -6.85 -14.89
N SER A 382 -5.80 -6.54 -15.51
CA SER A 382 -4.51 -6.45 -14.81
C SER A 382 -4.49 -5.35 -13.75
N SER A 383 -5.09 -4.19 -14.05
CA SER A 383 -5.22 -3.09 -13.08
C SER A 383 -6.08 -3.49 -11.88
N LEU A 384 -7.18 -4.24 -12.11
CA LEU A 384 -8.03 -4.77 -11.06
C LEU A 384 -7.27 -5.74 -10.14
N LEU A 385 -6.49 -6.67 -10.70
CA LEU A 385 -5.67 -7.59 -9.89
C LEU A 385 -4.57 -6.88 -9.09
N LYS A 386 -3.93 -5.84 -9.65
CA LYS A 386 -2.96 -5.01 -8.90
C LYS A 386 -3.63 -4.30 -7.72
N MET A 387 -4.81 -3.73 -7.93
CA MET A 387 -5.59 -3.10 -6.85
C MET A 387 -6.02 -4.10 -5.79
N PHE A 388 -6.44 -5.31 -6.20
CA PHE A 388 -6.71 -6.38 -5.26
C PHE A 388 -5.47 -6.79 -4.47
N CYS A 389 -4.30 -6.88 -5.11
CA CYS A 389 -3.05 -7.19 -4.44
C CYS A 389 -2.76 -6.18 -3.32
N MET A 390 -2.88 -4.89 -3.59
CA MET A 390 -2.67 -3.84 -2.59
C MET A 390 -3.73 -3.91 -1.47
N GLU A 391 -5.02 -3.95 -1.82
CA GLU A 391 -6.09 -3.92 -0.82
C GLU A 391 -6.13 -5.18 0.07
N LEU A 392 -5.82 -6.36 -0.48
CA LEU A 392 -5.67 -7.59 0.31
C LEU A 392 -4.47 -7.50 1.25
N TYR A 393 -3.36 -6.95 0.78
CA TYR A 393 -2.18 -6.73 1.61
C TYR A 393 -2.47 -5.76 2.77
N ASP A 394 -3.21 -4.68 2.52
CA ASP A 394 -3.61 -3.72 3.55
C ASP A 394 -4.59 -4.29 4.57
N LYS A 395 -5.38 -5.28 4.18
CA LYS A 395 -6.25 -6.05 5.10
C LYS A 395 -5.48 -7.08 5.93
N GLY A 396 -4.17 -7.22 5.74
CA GLY A 396 -3.32 -8.16 6.46
C GLY A 396 -3.37 -9.58 5.88
N LYS A 397 -3.65 -9.69 4.57
CA LYS A 397 -3.41 -10.92 3.78
C LYS A 397 -2.05 -10.83 3.10
N PHE A 398 -1.59 -11.94 2.54
CA PHE A 398 -0.30 -12.05 1.85
C PHE A 398 -0.53 -12.52 0.41
N PRO A 399 -0.85 -11.58 -0.50
CA PRO A 399 -1.13 -11.90 -1.89
C PRO A 399 0.16 -12.06 -2.70
N ILE A 400 0.17 -13.05 -3.60
CA ILE A 400 1.19 -13.20 -4.65
C ILE A 400 0.52 -12.98 -6.00
N LEU A 401 1.00 -12.00 -6.76
CA LEU A 401 0.53 -11.69 -8.12
C LEU A 401 1.51 -12.25 -9.15
N ILE A 402 1.01 -13.09 -10.07
CA ILE A 402 1.81 -13.75 -11.10
C ILE A 402 1.19 -13.51 -12.48
N ASN A 403 1.98 -13.06 -13.44
CA ASN A 403 1.57 -13.10 -14.84
C ASN A 403 1.76 -14.53 -15.39
N ALA A 404 0.72 -15.12 -15.94
CA ALA A 404 0.72 -16.53 -16.36
C ALA A 404 1.78 -16.85 -17.43
N ARG A 405 2.18 -15.88 -18.27
CA ARG A 405 3.26 -16.04 -19.26
C ARG A 405 4.61 -16.40 -18.62
N THR A 406 4.79 -16.09 -17.33
CA THR A 406 6.02 -16.43 -16.60
C THR A 406 6.01 -17.86 -16.02
N ILE A 407 4.86 -18.53 -16.04
CA ILE A 407 4.67 -19.89 -15.54
C ILE A 407 5.04 -20.88 -16.64
N ASN A 408 6.34 -21.16 -16.74
CA ASN A 408 6.91 -22.05 -17.76
C ASN A 408 7.32 -23.42 -17.20
N SER A 409 7.04 -23.67 -15.93
CA SER A 409 7.36 -24.92 -15.24
C SER A 409 6.16 -25.35 -14.39
N SER A 410 5.91 -26.66 -14.33
CA SER A 410 4.93 -27.24 -13.40
C SER A 410 5.46 -27.34 -11.97
N ASP A 411 6.71 -26.96 -11.72
CA ASP A 411 7.28 -26.85 -10.38
C ASP A 411 6.73 -25.59 -9.67
N LEU A 412 5.66 -25.80 -8.90
CA LEU A 412 4.98 -24.76 -8.15
C LEU A 412 5.92 -24.04 -7.16
N ASP A 413 6.79 -24.76 -6.45
CA ASP A 413 7.65 -24.14 -5.43
C ASP A 413 8.65 -23.17 -6.07
N ARG A 414 9.22 -23.56 -7.21
CA ARG A 414 10.11 -22.69 -7.98
C ARG A 414 9.40 -21.43 -8.49
N VAL A 415 8.17 -21.57 -8.99
CA VAL A 415 7.38 -20.43 -9.49
C VAL A 415 7.01 -19.47 -8.34
N LEU A 416 6.53 -20.01 -7.22
CA LEU A 416 6.15 -19.22 -6.05
C LEU A 416 7.36 -18.56 -5.38
N LYS A 417 8.50 -19.25 -5.27
CA LYS A 417 9.74 -18.67 -4.74
C LYS A 417 10.21 -17.49 -5.57
N LYS A 418 10.17 -17.61 -6.90
CA LYS A 418 10.52 -16.49 -7.80
C LYS A 418 9.57 -15.30 -7.62
N ALA A 419 8.26 -15.57 -7.56
CA ALA A 419 7.27 -14.52 -7.36
C ALA A 419 7.39 -13.84 -5.99
N PHE A 420 7.58 -14.62 -4.92
CA PHE A 420 7.74 -14.12 -3.55
C PHE A 420 8.94 -13.16 -3.43
N ARG A 421 10.10 -13.54 -3.99
CA ARG A 421 11.30 -12.70 -4.00
C ARG A 421 11.11 -11.41 -4.79
N ALA A 422 10.32 -11.46 -5.87
CA ALA A 422 9.98 -10.26 -6.61
C ALA A 422 9.04 -9.33 -5.82
N SER A 423 8.20 -9.87 -4.94
CA SER A 423 7.16 -9.12 -4.21
C SER A 423 7.56 -8.62 -2.82
N TYR A 424 8.30 -9.42 -2.05
CA TYR A 424 8.60 -9.17 -0.63
C TYR A 424 10.07 -8.80 -0.40
N SER A 425 10.39 -8.16 0.74
CA SER A 425 11.72 -7.59 1.01
C SER A 425 12.79 -8.59 1.46
N ASN A 426 12.40 -9.71 2.07
CA ASN A 426 13.34 -10.66 2.65
C ASN A 426 13.21 -12.06 2.03
N ASP A 427 14.20 -12.44 1.22
CA ASP A 427 14.25 -13.71 0.50
C ASP A 427 14.22 -14.94 1.42
N GLU A 428 14.76 -14.83 2.64
CA GLU A 428 14.83 -15.92 3.61
C GLU A 428 13.46 -16.23 4.23
N ASP A 429 12.51 -15.31 4.12
CA ASP A 429 11.16 -15.48 4.67
C ASP A 429 10.27 -16.38 3.82
N TYR A 430 10.71 -16.83 2.64
CA TYR A 430 9.93 -17.74 1.79
C TYR A 430 9.58 -19.06 2.51
N ASP A 431 10.52 -19.63 3.28
CA ASP A 431 10.25 -20.86 4.03
C ASP A 431 9.23 -20.64 5.16
N LYS A 432 9.19 -19.44 5.74
CA LYS A 432 8.15 -19.03 6.69
C LYS A 432 6.81 -18.84 5.98
N PHE A 433 6.82 -18.19 4.81
CA PHE A 433 5.63 -18.01 3.98
C PHE A 433 4.99 -19.35 3.62
N LYS A 434 5.78 -20.37 3.27
CA LYS A 434 5.24 -21.72 3.00
C LYS A 434 4.48 -22.31 4.18
N GLN A 435 5.01 -22.16 5.39
CA GLN A 435 4.44 -22.70 6.62
C GLN A 435 3.28 -21.87 7.18
N PHE A 436 3.06 -20.67 6.63
CA PHE A 436 2.05 -19.75 7.13
C PHE A 436 0.61 -20.21 6.84
N ASP A 437 -0.37 -19.68 7.58
CA ASP A 437 -1.79 -20.05 7.41
C ASP A 437 -2.28 -19.78 5.97
N CYS A 438 -2.83 -20.80 5.32
CA CYS A 438 -3.34 -20.70 3.96
C CYS A 438 -4.49 -19.67 3.85
N LYS A 439 -5.31 -19.49 4.89
CA LYS A 439 -6.42 -18.49 4.91
C LYS A 439 -5.94 -17.04 4.80
N LYS A 440 -4.66 -16.81 5.08
CA LYS A 440 -4.02 -15.50 4.96
C LYS A 440 -3.34 -15.30 3.61
N LYS A 441 -3.13 -16.35 2.82
CA LYS A 441 -2.45 -16.29 1.51
C LYS A 441 -3.47 -16.19 0.38
N VAL A 442 -3.19 -15.33 -0.60
CA VAL A 442 -4.02 -15.20 -1.80
C VAL A 442 -3.15 -15.31 -3.04
N LEU A 443 -3.57 -16.08 -4.04
CA LEU A 443 -2.89 -16.15 -5.34
C LEU A 443 -3.69 -15.40 -6.39
N LEU A 444 -3.06 -14.45 -7.04
CA LEU A 444 -3.62 -13.67 -8.14
C LEU A 444 -2.88 -14.07 -9.42
N ILE A 445 -3.60 -14.59 -10.42
CA ILE A 445 -3.01 -15.00 -11.71
C ILE A 445 -3.57 -14.12 -12.81
N ASP A 446 -2.71 -13.37 -13.48
CA ASP A 446 -3.09 -12.50 -14.59
C ASP A 446 -2.85 -13.17 -15.95
N ASP A 447 -3.76 -12.95 -16.89
CA ASP A 447 -3.72 -13.42 -18.28
C ASP A 447 -3.51 -14.94 -18.42
N PHE A 448 -4.33 -15.74 -17.73
CA PHE A 448 -4.15 -17.20 -17.66
C PHE A 448 -4.13 -17.91 -19.03
N GLN A 449 -4.78 -17.34 -20.05
CA GLN A 449 -4.74 -17.82 -21.43
C GLN A 449 -3.31 -17.88 -22.02
N ASN A 450 -2.37 -17.12 -21.46
CA ASN A 450 -0.98 -17.05 -21.90
C ASN A 450 -0.04 -17.98 -21.12
N ILE A 451 -0.57 -18.94 -20.36
CA ILE A 451 0.26 -19.86 -19.56
C ILE A 451 1.18 -20.70 -20.45
N GLY A 452 2.46 -20.78 -20.08
CA GLY A 452 3.49 -21.54 -20.81
C GLY A 452 3.40 -23.07 -20.64
N LEU A 453 2.26 -23.60 -20.19
CA LEU A 453 2.04 -25.01 -19.86
C LEU A 453 0.94 -25.61 -20.73
N THR A 454 1.04 -26.90 -21.01
CA THR A 454 -0.07 -27.69 -21.58
C THR A 454 -1.28 -27.70 -20.63
N SER A 455 -2.50 -27.83 -21.15
CA SER A 455 -3.74 -27.82 -20.35
C SER A 455 -3.71 -28.79 -19.15
N ALA A 456 -3.18 -30.01 -19.32
CA ALA A 456 -3.07 -30.98 -18.22
C ALA A 456 -2.14 -30.51 -17.08
N ARG A 457 -1.00 -29.90 -17.42
CA ARG A 457 -0.05 -29.33 -16.44
C ARG A 457 -0.55 -28.02 -15.82
N ALA A 458 -1.27 -27.20 -16.59
CA ALA A 458 -1.92 -26.01 -16.06
C ALA A 458 -2.98 -26.37 -15.01
N LYS A 459 -3.78 -27.41 -15.27
CA LYS A 459 -4.73 -27.96 -14.30
C LYS A 459 -4.03 -28.46 -13.04
N GLU A 460 -2.95 -29.24 -13.19
CA GLU A 460 -2.13 -29.70 -12.05
C GLU A 460 -1.59 -28.53 -11.22
N PHE A 461 -1.11 -27.48 -11.89
CA PHE A 461 -0.60 -26.27 -11.23
C PHE A 461 -1.67 -25.59 -10.37
N ILE A 462 -2.90 -25.43 -10.89
CA ILE A 462 -4.02 -24.84 -10.15
C ILE A 462 -4.41 -25.71 -8.95
N GLU A 463 -4.56 -27.03 -9.14
CA GLU A 463 -4.91 -27.95 -8.05
C GLU A 463 -3.87 -27.94 -6.92
N ARG A 464 -2.59 -27.92 -7.27
CA ARG A 464 -1.51 -27.79 -6.26
C ARG A 464 -1.54 -26.43 -5.57
N SER A 465 -1.84 -25.36 -6.30
CA SER A 465 -1.92 -24.01 -5.73
C SER A 465 -3.02 -23.89 -4.66
N LYS A 466 -4.17 -24.54 -4.86
CA LYS A 466 -5.26 -24.58 -3.87
C LYS A 466 -4.85 -25.14 -2.50
N THR A 467 -3.81 -25.99 -2.46
CA THR A 467 -3.32 -26.55 -1.18
C THR A 467 -2.51 -25.56 -0.35
N ILE A 468 -1.97 -24.52 -0.99
CA ILE A 468 -1.11 -23.51 -0.36
C ILE A 468 -1.91 -22.23 -0.07
N PHE A 469 -2.79 -21.85 -0.98
CA PHE A 469 -3.56 -20.62 -0.91
C PHE A 469 -4.99 -20.90 -0.50
N GLY A 470 -5.47 -20.20 0.53
CA GLY A 470 -6.87 -20.26 0.93
C GLY A 470 -7.80 -19.58 -0.09
N ARG A 471 -7.23 -18.81 -1.02
CA ARG A 471 -7.98 -18.10 -2.05
C ARG A 471 -7.18 -17.85 -3.32
N MET A 472 -7.85 -17.97 -4.46
CA MET A 472 -7.31 -17.72 -5.80
C MET A 472 -8.22 -16.80 -6.62
N ILE A 473 -7.64 -15.83 -7.32
CA ILE A 473 -8.34 -14.99 -8.31
C ILE A 473 -7.56 -15.07 -9.62
N ILE A 474 -8.24 -15.47 -10.70
CA ILE A 474 -7.62 -15.69 -12.01
C ILE A 474 -8.28 -14.79 -13.04
N SER A 475 -7.52 -14.09 -13.88
CA SER A 475 -8.07 -13.34 -15.01
C SER A 475 -7.91 -14.10 -16.33
N ILE A 476 -8.92 -13.97 -17.20
CA ILE A 476 -8.94 -14.52 -18.56
C ILE A 476 -9.53 -13.53 -19.56
N ASP A 477 -9.15 -13.65 -20.84
CA ASP A 477 -9.76 -12.89 -21.92
C ASP A 477 -11.01 -13.60 -22.48
N THR A 478 -12.07 -12.83 -22.78
CA THR A 478 -13.33 -13.33 -23.37
C THR A 478 -13.12 -14.15 -24.65
N ILE A 479 -12.17 -13.77 -25.51
CA ILE A 479 -11.95 -14.45 -26.81
C ILE A 479 -11.40 -15.88 -26.61
N HIS A 480 -10.61 -16.07 -25.55
CA HIS A 480 -10.03 -17.37 -25.18
C HIS A 480 -10.92 -18.14 -24.19
N GLY A 481 -11.98 -17.51 -23.71
CA GLY A 481 -13.08 -18.11 -22.98
C GLY A 481 -13.86 -19.07 -23.85
N SER A 482 -13.33 -20.27 -24.10
CA SER A 482 -14.19 -21.43 -24.35
C SER A 482 -14.85 -21.79 -23.02
N PHE A 483 -15.81 -20.95 -22.61
CA PHE A 483 -16.60 -21.00 -21.39
C PHE A 483 -16.99 -22.44 -20.97
N PRO A 484 -17.40 -23.36 -21.87
CA PRO A 484 -17.73 -24.73 -21.50
C PRO A 484 -16.54 -25.57 -21.01
N GLN A 485 -15.34 -25.37 -21.57
CA GLN A 485 -14.14 -26.13 -21.21
C GLN A 485 -13.61 -25.72 -19.84
N LEU A 486 -13.45 -24.41 -19.61
CA LEU A 486 -13.02 -23.87 -18.32
C LEU A 486 -14.02 -24.17 -17.20
N GLN A 487 -15.32 -24.05 -17.45
CA GLN A 487 -16.35 -24.39 -16.47
C GLN A 487 -16.37 -25.90 -16.14
N SER A 488 -16.06 -26.75 -17.11
CA SER A 488 -15.95 -28.20 -16.87
C SER A 488 -14.71 -28.58 -16.05
N GLU A 489 -13.60 -27.84 -16.22
CA GLU A 489 -12.33 -28.09 -15.55
C GLU A 489 -12.23 -27.44 -14.16
N PHE A 490 -12.91 -26.30 -13.94
CA PHE A 490 -12.84 -25.47 -12.73
C PHE A 490 -14.21 -25.19 -12.11
N LYS A 491 -15.04 -26.23 -11.93
CA LYS A 491 -16.42 -26.11 -11.38
C LYS A 491 -16.52 -25.43 -10.01
N GLU A 492 -15.43 -25.35 -9.26
CA GLU A 492 -15.36 -24.78 -7.91
C GLU A 492 -15.06 -23.27 -7.90
N PHE A 493 -14.78 -22.66 -9.05
CA PHE A 493 -14.52 -21.23 -9.15
C PHE A 493 -15.80 -20.49 -9.51
N ASP A 494 -16.13 -19.45 -8.72
CA ASP A 494 -17.17 -18.52 -9.10
C ASP A 494 -16.71 -17.74 -10.35
N LEU A 495 -17.56 -17.67 -11.37
CA LEU A 495 -17.20 -17.03 -12.64
C LEU A 495 -17.90 -15.68 -12.80
N TYR A 496 -17.11 -14.65 -13.03
CA TYR A 496 -17.58 -13.28 -13.18
C TYR A 496 -17.11 -12.65 -14.49
N SER A 497 -18.02 -11.96 -15.17
CA SER A 497 -17.68 -11.07 -16.29
C SER A 497 -17.51 -9.64 -15.81
N ILE A 498 -16.36 -9.02 -16.11
CA ILE A 498 -16.13 -7.59 -15.88
C ILE A 498 -16.97 -6.80 -16.89
N ARG A 499 -17.76 -5.84 -16.39
CA ARG A 499 -18.58 -4.98 -17.24
C ARG A 499 -17.91 -3.63 -17.52
N PRO A 500 -18.18 -3.01 -18.70
CA PRO A 500 -17.80 -1.63 -18.96
C PRO A 500 -18.31 -0.69 -17.85
N LEU A 501 -17.64 0.45 -17.64
CA LEU A 501 -18.07 1.38 -16.59
C LEU A 501 -19.44 1.97 -16.92
N GLY A 502 -20.41 1.71 -16.05
CA GLY A 502 -21.73 2.34 -16.11
C GLY A 502 -21.66 3.81 -15.68
N HIS A 503 -22.75 4.55 -15.87
CA HIS A 503 -22.80 6.01 -15.67
C HIS A 503 -22.20 6.52 -14.36
N LYS A 504 -22.54 5.89 -13.23
CA LYS A 504 -21.99 6.26 -11.91
C LYS A 504 -20.47 6.08 -11.86
N LYS A 505 -19.97 4.90 -12.25
CA LYS A 505 -18.54 4.58 -12.23
C LYS A 505 -17.73 5.44 -13.23
N THR A 506 -18.34 5.79 -14.37
CA THR A 506 -17.77 6.76 -15.31
C THR A 506 -17.62 8.12 -14.64
N ASN A 507 -18.64 8.61 -13.94
CA ASN A 507 -18.55 9.86 -13.20
C ASN A 507 -17.49 9.80 -12.09
N ASP A 508 -17.41 8.69 -11.34
CA ASP A 508 -16.37 8.49 -10.31
C ASP A 508 -14.96 8.61 -10.90
N LEU A 509 -14.74 8.05 -12.10
CA LEU A 509 -13.46 8.15 -12.80
C LEU A 509 -13.14 9.60 -13.21
N ILE A 510 -14.14 10.34 -13.70
CA ILE A 510 -13.99 11.76 -14.09
C ILE A 510 -13.66 12.62 -12.87
N VAL A 511 -14.32 12.37 -11.74
CA VAL A 511 -14.03 13.06 -10.47
C VAL A 511 -12.59 12.81 -10.05
N LYS A 512 -12.15 11.54 -10.01
CA LYS A 512 -10.76 11.20 -9.67
C LYS A 512 -9.75 11.85 -10.63
N TYR A 513 -10.00 11.79 -11.94
CA TYR A 513 -9.17 12.41 -12.96
C TYR A 513 -9.04 13.93 -12.75
N HIS A 514 -10.13 14.59 -12.41
CA HIS A 514 -10.13 16.03 -12.16
C HIS A 514 -9.40 16.41 -10.87
N SER A 515 -9.60 15.64 -9.80
CA SER A 515 -8.97 15.84 -8.49
C SER A 515 -7.45 15.70 -8.53
N LEU A 516 -6.92 14.86 -9.43
CA LEU A 516 -5.47 14.74 -9.66
C LEU A 516 -4.83 16.05 -10.15
N ARG A 517 -5.62 16.93 -10.78
CA ARG A 517 -5.10 18.11 -11.49
C ARG A 517 -5.32 19.42 -10.74
N GLN A 518 -6.33 19.49 -9.87
CA GLN A 518 -6.67 20.69 -9.10
C GLN A 518 -6.71 20.37 -7.60
N HIS A 519 -5.95 21.12 -6.81
CA HIS A 519 -6.03 20.99 -5.35
C HIS A 519 -7.39 21.51 -4.85
N PRO A 520 -8.14 20.73 -4.03
CA PRO A 520 -9.48 21.11 -3.56
C PRO A 520 -9.53 22.42 -2.76
N LYS A 521 -8.38 22.90 -2.26
CA LYS A 521 -8.30 24.08 -1.39
C LYS A 521 -8.37 25.42 -2.13
N SER A 522 -8.35 25.43 -3.47
CA SER A 522 -8.27 26.68 -4.26
C SER A 522 -9.50 26.99 -5.11
N VAL A 523 -10.54 26.14 -5.12
CA VAL A 523 -11.71 26.29 -6.00
C VAL A 523 -13.00 26.19 -5.19
N GLU A 524 -13.94 27.09 -5.46
CA GLU A 524 -15.28 27.06 -4.89
C GLU A 524 -16.00 25.76 -5.30
N GLN A 525 -16.61 25.04 -4.35
CA GLN A 525 -17.14 23.69 -4.55
C GLN A 525 -18.14 23.59 -5.72
N GLN A 526 -18.88 24.67 -5.98
CA GLN A 526 -19.84 24.76 -7.07
C GLN A 526 -19.18 24.77 -8.46
N VAL A 527 -18.09 25.53 -8.63
CA VAL A 527 -17.31 25.60 -9.88
C VAL A 527 -16.71 24.22 -10.22
N PHE A 528 -16.24 23.50 -9.21
CA PHE A 528 -15.72 22.14 -9.39
C PHE A 528 -16.80 21.19 -9.94
N LEU A 529 -18.01 21.21 -9.35
CA LEU A 529 -19.12 20.36 -9.79
C LEU A 529 -19.59 20.69 -11.21
N GLU A 530 -19.60 21.98 -11.58
CA GLU A 530 -19.94 22.42 -12.94
C GLU A 530 -18.94 21.92 -13.99
N GLN A 531 -17.63 21.95 -13.67
CA GLN A 531 -16.58 21.40 -14.54
C GLN A 531 -16.69 19.89 -14.71
N ILE A 532 -16.97 19.15 -13.63
CA ILE A 532 -17.21 17.70 -13.69
C ILE A 532 -18.40 17.39 -14.60
N LYS A 533 -19.51 18.11 -14.43
CA LYS A 533 -20.71 17.92 -15.23
C LYS A 533 -20.43 18.18 -16.71
N TYR A 534 -19.75 19.27 -17.03
CA TYR A 534 -19.36 19.60 -18.41
C TYR A 534 -18.52 18.49 -19.05
N LYS A 535 -17.48 18.00 -18.36
CA LYS A 535 -16.64 16.90 -18.85
C LYS A 535 -17.42 15.60 -19.02
N TYR A 536 -18.31 15.28 -18.07
CA TYR A 536 -19.19 14.11 -18.17
C TYR A 536 -20.08 14.19 -19.42
N ASP A 537 -20.71 15.33 -19.67
CA ASP A 537 -21.57 15.53 -20.84
C ASP A 537 -20.78 15.41 -22.15
N GLN A 538 -19.55 15.95 -22.22
CA GLN A 538 -18.69 15.80 -23.40
C GLN A 538 -18.29 14.33 -23.65
N VAL A 539 -17.88 13.61 -22.61
CA VAL A 539 -17.59 12.17 -22.70
C VAL A 539 -18.81 11.41 -23.21
N ARG A 540 -20.02 11.76 -22.73
CA ARG A 540 -21.28 11.15 -23.15
C ARG A 540 -21.60 11.40 -24.62
N VAL A 541 -21.29 12.58 -25.15
CA VAL A 541 -21.47 12.88 -26.59
C VAL A 541 -20.57 11.98 -27.43
N VAL A 542 -19.29 11.84 -27.06
CA VAL A 542 -18.32 11.00 -27.79
C VAL A 542 -18.72 9.52 -27.74
N LEU A 543 -19.17 9.02 -26.58
CA LEU A 543 -19.65 7.64 -26.42
C LEU A 543 -21.02 7.40 -27.10
N GLY A 544 -21.88 8.42 -27.13
CA GLY A 544 -23.27 8.35 -27.60
C GLY A 544 -23.41 8.10 -29.11
N ASN A 545 -22.40 8.48 -29.90
CA ASN A 545 -22.34 8.24 -31.34
C ASN A 545 -21.88 6.81 -31.73
N LYS A 546 -21.60 5.97 -30.70
CA LYS A 546 -21.37 4.51 -30.64
C LYS A 546 -20.58 3.80 -31.76
N VAL A 547 -19.31 3.56 -31.44
CA VAL A 547 -18.57 2.29 -31.69
C VAL A 547 -17.76 1.84 -30.45
N ILE A 548 -17.57 2.69 -29.41
CA ILE A 548 -16.59 2.46 -28.33
C ILE A 548 -17.25 2.11 -26.98
N PRO A 549 -16.77 1.07 -26.28
CA PRO A 549 -17.21 0.74 -24.94
C PRO A 549 -16.67 1.73 -23.89
N SER A 550 -17.36 1.88 -22.76
CA SER A 550 -16.92 2.75 -21.64
C SER A 550 -15.79 2.12 -20.81
N TYR A 551 -14.71 1.69 -21.46
CA TYR A 551 -13.51 1.17 -20.78
C TYR A 551 -12.68 2.31 -20.19
N PRO A 552 -12.01 2.10 -19.05
CA PRO A 552 -11.22 3.14 -18.40
C PRO A 552 -10.21 3.82 -19.34
N ILE A 553 -9.52 3.05 -20.19
CA ILE A 553 -8.54 3.58 -21.15
C ILE A 553 -9.17 4.60 -22.12
N PHE A 554 -10.34 4.31 -22.67
CA PHE A 554 -11.00 5.19 -23.64
C PHE A 554 -11.54 6.44 -22.96
N LEU A 555 -12.16 6.28 -21.79
CA LEU A 555 -12.65 7.40 -20.99
C LEU A 555 -11.52 8.37 -20.64
N LEU A 556 -10.39 7.85 -20.18
CA LEU A 556 -9.21 8.64 -19.85
C LEU A 556 -8.62 9.33 -21.09
N SER A 557 -8.56 8.64 -22.22
CA SER A 557 -8.06 9.21 -23.49
C SER A 557 -8.94 10.36 -23.97
N ILE A 558 -10.26 10.22 -23.88
CA ILE A 558 -11.23 11.27 -24.24
C ILE A 558 -11.10 12.47 -23.29
N LEU A 559 -11.01 12.24 -21.98
CA LEU A 559 -10.82 13.32 -21.01
C LEU A 559 -9.53 14.11 -21.25
N GLN A 560 -8.48 13.43 -21.71
CA GLN A 560 -7.21 14.03 -22.03
C GLN A 560 -7.25 14.83 -23.34
N SER A 561 -8.04 14.40 -24.33
CA SER A 561 -8.15 15.10 -25.60
C SER A 561 -8.85 16.46 -25.46
N PHE A 562 -9.83 16.59 -24.56
CA PHE A 562 -10.48 17.89 -24.27
C PHE A 562 -9.54 18.95 -23.72
N GLU A 563 -8.40 18.55 -23.18
CA GLU A 563 -7.42 19.45 -22.55
C GLU A 563 -6.41 19.99 -23.58
N ASN A 564 -6.17 19.24 -24.65
CA ASN A 564 -5.26 19.63 -25.73
C ASN A 564 -6.11 20.06 -26.93
N ALA A 565 -6.48 21.35 -26.97
CA ALA A 565 -7.43 21.97 -27.90
C ALA A 565 -7.02 21.98 -29.41
N SER A 566 -6.15 21.06 -29.85
CA SER A 566 -5.52 21.03 -31.16
C SER A 566 -5.88 19.83 -32.03
N ILE A 567 -6.78 18.93 -31.58
CA ILE A 567 -7.10 17.69 -32.34
C ILE A 567 -8.58 17.70 -32.76
N ASP A 568 -8.79 17.88 -34.06
CA ASP A 568 -10.10 17.94 -34.72
C ASP A 568 -10.90 16.63 -34.50
N LEU A 569 -12.17 16.75 -34.12
CA LEU A 569 -13.06 15.64 -33.72
C LEU A 569 -13.66 14.87 -34.93
N SER A 570 -12.99 14.87 -36.08
CA SER A 570 -13.57 14.46 -37.37
C SER A 570 -13.32 12.99 -37.77
N GLU A 571 -12.43 12.27 -37.09
CA GLU A 571 -12.10 10.87 -37.40
C GLU A 571 -12.67 9.86 -36.38
N THR A 572 -12.76 8.58 -36.76
CA THR A 572 -13.43 7.56 -35.95
C THR A 572 -12.87 7.52 -34.53
N SER A 573 -13.75 7.32 -33.56
CA SER A 573 -13.43 7.57 -32.16
C SER A 573 -12.31 6.67 -31.58
N TYR A 574 -11.99 5.52 -32.22
CA TYR A 574 -11.11 4.50 -31.63
C TYR A 574 -9.63 4.78 -31.87
N GLY A 575 -9.23 5.08 -33.12
CA GLY A 575 -7.86 5.47 -33.43
C GLY A 575 -7.50 6.85 -32.88
N TYR A 576 -8.49 7.75 -32.76
CA TYR A 576 -8.34 9.04 -32.12
C TYR A 576 -7.85 8.95 -30.66
N CYS A 577 -8.34 7.96 -29.89
CA CYS A 577 -7.93 7.77 -28.49
C CYS A 577 -6.42 7.53 -28.38
N TYR A 578 -5.86 6.64 -29.20
CA TYR A 578 -4.43 6.32 -29.17
C TYR A 578 -3.57 7.44 -29.75
N GLN A 579 -4.06 8.13 -30.79
CA GLN A 579 -3.39 9.32 -31.30
C GLN A 579 -3.24 10.38 -30.21
N SER A 580 -4.31 10.62 -29.44
CA SER A 580 -4.32 11.56 -28.32
C SER A 580 -3.34 11.14 -27.21
N LEU A 581 -3.31 9.85 -26.84
CA LEU A 581 -2.37 9.31 -25.87
C LEU A 581 -0.90 9.50 -26.31
N ILE A 582 -0.58 9.17 -27.56
CA ILE A 582 0.77 9.27 -28.13
C ILE A 582 1.20 10.75 -28.19
N HIS A 583 0.33 11.63 -28.69
CA HIS A 583 0.62 13.05 -28.77
C HIS A 583 0.92 13.63 -27.39
N TYR A 584 0.08 13.32 -26.39
CA TYR A 584 0.30 13.75 -25.02
C TYR A 584 1.63 13.23 -24.42
N ALA A 585 1.90 11.93 -24.61
CA ALA A 585 3.10 11.30 -24.10
C ALA A 585 4.38 11.99 -24.61
N LEU A 586 4.39 12.39 -25.88
CA LEU A 586 5.53 13.10 -26.47
C LEU A 586 5.54 14.59 -26.12
N ALA A 587 4.45 15.31 -26.41
CA ALA A 587 4.39 16.76 -26.28
C ALA A 587 4.47 17.21 -24.82
N THR A 588 3.70 16.59 -23.93
CA THR A 588 3.58 17.05 -22.54
C THR A 588 4.51 16.30 -21.59
N LYS A 589 4.53 14.95 -21.59
CA LYS A 589 5.39 14.19 -20.66
C LYS A 589 6.86 14.28 -21.01
N ALA A 590 7.20 14.01 -22.27
CA ALA A 590 8.59 14.06 -22.72
C ALA A 590 9.05 15.47 -23.05
N ASN A 591 8.16 16.47 -23.09
CA ASN A 591 8.45 17.85 -23.46
C ASN A 591 9.13 17.93 -24.85
N VAL A 592 8.54 17.25 -25.83
CA VAL A 592 8.95 17.32 -27.24
C VAL A 592 8.28 18.54 -27.87
N SER A 593 9.05 19.35 -28.60
CA SER A 593 8.51 20.54 -29.27
C SER A 593 7.52 20.14 -30.37
N ASN A 594 6.54 21.00 -30.66
CA ASN A 594 5.56 20.71 -31.71
C ASN A 594 6.20 20.49 -33.09
N ASP A 595 7.31 21.18 -33.38
CA ASP A 595 8.06 21.06 -34.63
C ASP A 595 8.74 19.69 -34.75
N ASP A 596 9.15 19.10 -33.63
CA ASP A 596 9.86 17.81 -33.58
C ASP A 596 8.92 16.60 -33.47
N LEU A 597 7.65 16.80 -33.12
CA LEU A 597 6.69 15.71 -32.89
C LEU A 597 6.60 14.73 -34.06
N GLY A 598 6.60 15.24 -35.29
CA GLY A 598 6.56 14.40 -36.50
C GLY A 598 7.72 13.42 -36.56
N THR A 599 8.93 13.87 -36.20
CA THR A 599 10.16 13.05 -36.18
C THR A 599 10.05 11.91 -35.18
N TYR A 600 9.58 12.20 -33.96
CA TYR A 600 9.41 11.18 -32.91
C TYR A 600 8.29 10.19 -33.24
N ILE A 601 7.16 10.67 -33.78
CA ILE A 601 6.04 9.82 -34.22
C ILE A 601 6.50 8.88 -35.34
N ASN A 602 7.30 9.36 -36.31
CA ASN A 602 7.82 8.50 -37.36
C ASN A 602 8.79 7.45 -36.80
N PHE A 603 9.68 7.83 -35.87
CA PHE A 603 10.61 6.88 -35.25
C PHE A 603 9.88 5.74 -34.52
N ILE A 604 8.88 6.04 -33.68
CA ILE A 604 8.13 5.00 -32.95
C ILE A 604 7.23 4.18 -33.89
N LYS A 605 6.77 4.76 -35.01
CA LYS A 605 6.04 4.06 -36.07
C LYS A 605 6.93 3.00 -36.73
N GLU A 606 8.13 3.39 -37.19
CA GLU A 606 9.10 2.47 -37.78
C GLU A 606 9.58 1.41 -36.78
N LEU A 607 9.78 1.80 -35.51
CA LEU A 607 10.16 0.86 -34.44
C LEU A 607 9.08 -0.20 -34.22
N ALA A 608 7.80 0.20 -34.17
CA ALA A 608 6.69 -0.73 -34.05
C ALA A 608 6.62 -1.69 -35.24
N TYR A 609 6.85 -1.19 -36.46
CA TYR A 609 6.90 -2.04 -37.64
C TYR A 609 8.06 -3.04 -37.60
N TYR A 610 9.25 -2.60 -37.22
CA TYR A 610 10.43 -3.48 -37.03
C TYR A 610 10.16 -4.61 -36.02
N CYS A 611 9.57 -4.29 -34.87
CA CYS A 611 9.17 -5.27 -33.86
C CYS A 611 8.12 -6.25 -34.39
N HIS A 612 7.18 -5.79 -35.23
CA HIS A 612 6.18 -6.65 -35.87
C HIS A 612 6.81 -7.65 -36.85
N LEU A 613 7.68 -7.18 -37.75
CA LEU A 613 8.34 -8.05 -38.73
C LEU A 613 9.25 -9.09 -38.08
N SER A 614 9.97 -8.68 -37.03
CA SER A 614 10.89 -9.55 -36.31
C SER A 614 10.19 -10.52 -35.34
N ASP A 615 8.88 -10.33 -35.12
CA ASP A 615 8.07 -10.97 -34.08
C ASP A 615 8.70 -10.88 -32.67
N VAL A 616 9.24 -9.69 -32.38
CA VAL A 616 9.92 -9.38 -31.11
C VAL A 616 9.09 -8.37 -30.33
N ASP A 617 8.56 -8.79 -29.18
CA ASP A 617 7.81 -7.91 -28.27
C ASP A 617 8.74 -7.14 -27.29
N ILE A 618 10.01 -7.51 -27.24
CA ILE A 618 10.97 -7.16 -26.18
C ILE A 618 12.37 -6.97 -26.78
N LEU A 619 13.00 -5.81 -26.58
CA LEU A 619 14.31 -5.47 -27.15
C LEU A 619 15.38 -5.32 -26.07
N ALA A 620 16.57 -5.89 -26.27
CA ALA A 620 17.76 -5.49 -25.52
C ALA A 620 18.23 -4.09 -25.99
N ASP A 621 19.02 -3.38 -25.18
CA ASP A 621 19.53 -2.05 -25.56
C ASP A 621 20.32 -2.10 -26.88
N ASP A 622 21.13 -3.15 -27.06
CA ASP A 622 21.91 -3.37 -28.27
C ASP A 622 21.02 -3.49 -29.51
N ASP A 623 19.84 -4.11 -29.39
CA ASP A 623 18.93 -4.29 -30.53
C ASP A 623 18.16 -3.00 -30.84
N LEU A 624 17.80 -2.23 -29.81
CA LEU A 624 17.22 -0.90 -29.99
C LEU A 624 18.24 0.07 -30.64
N PHE A 625 19.51 -0.01 -30.24
CA PHE A 625 20.58 0.77 -30.84
C PHE A 625 20.87 0.35 -32.29
N LYS A 626 20.89 -0.95 -32.60
CA LYS A 626 20.99 -1.45 -33.99
C LYS A 626 19.87 -0.90 -34.86
N PHE A 627 18.62 -0.96 -34.37
CA PHE A 627 17.48 -0.37 -35.08
C PHE A 627 17.68 1.13 -35.32
N TYR A 628 18.12 1.89 -34.31
CA TYR A 628 18.42 3.32 -34.46
C TYR A 628 19.47 3.59 -35.54
N CYS A 629 20.54 2.80 -35.60
CA CYS A 629 21.59 2.93 -36.60
C CYS A 629 21.07 2.68 -38.03
N GLU A 630 20.17 1.72 -38.21
CA GLU A 630 19.52 1.46 -39.50
C GLU A 630 18.56 2.60 -39.87
N TYR A 631 17.67 3.00 -38.96
CA TYR A 631 16.71 4.10 -39.19
C TYR A 631 17.41 5.42 -39.58
N LYS A 632 18.55 5.73 -38.94
CA LYS A 632 19.31 6.96 -39.19
C LYS A 632 19.87 7.06 -40.61
N LYS A 633 19.99 5.95 -41.36
CA LYS A 633 20.46 5.97 -42.75
C LYS A 633 19.44 6.65 -43.68
N ASP A 634 18.16 6.44 -43.41
CA ASP A 634 17.06 6.87 -44.28
C ASP A 634 16.34 8.13 -43.77
N TYR A 635 16.46 8.45 -42.48
CA TYR A 635 15.75 9.56 -41.83
C TYR A 635 16.66 10.44 -40.96
N ASN A 636 16.40 11.75 -40.95
CA ASN A 636 17.07 12.67 -40.02
C ASN A 636 16.49 12.50 -38.61
N ILE A 637 17.34 12.33 -37.61
CA ILE A 637 16.93 12.12 -36.21
C ILE A 637 17.98 12.60 -35.21
N PHE A 638 17.52 12.93 -34.01
CA PHE A 638 18.35 13.28 -32.87
C PHE A 638 19.34 12.15 -32.46
N PRO A 639 20.41 12.47 -31.72
CA PRO A 639 21.29 11.49 -31.10
C PRO A 639 20.53 10.44 -30.28
N TYR A 640 21.00 9.18 -30.31
CA TYR A 640 20.35 8.03 -29.66
C TYR A 640 19.95 8.29 -28.21
N GLU A 641 20.86 8.82 -27.39
CA GLU A 641 20.62 9.10 -25.97
C GLU A 641 19.47 10.09 -25.75
N ILE A 642 19.31 11.08 -26.63
CA ILE A 642 18.21 12.05 -26.55
C ILE A 642 16.89 11.37 -26.90
N VAL A 643 16.87 10.60 -27.99
CA VAL A 643 15.69 9.85 -28.42
C VAL A 643 15.26 8.88 -27.31
N LYS A 644 16.19 8.04 -26.83
CA LYS A 644 15.98 7.07 -25.76
C LYS A 644 15.44 7.72 -24.50
N SER A 645 16.05 8.82 -24.05
CA SER A 645 15.58 9.56 -22.87
C SER A 645 14.15 10.09 -23.05
N LYS A 646 13.81 10.63 -24.21
CA LYS A 646 12.45 11.14 -24.51
C LYS A 646 11.43 10.00 -24.59
N LEU A 647 11.79 8.83 -25.14
CA LEU A 647 10.91 7.66 -25.20
C LEU A 647 10.64 7.05 -23.82
N LEU A 648 11.64 7.03 -22.94
CA LEU A 648 11.47 6.57 -21.56
C LEU A 648 10.64 7.57 -20.74
N LYS A 649 10.88 8.88 -20.89
CA LYS A 649 10.09 9.94 -20.24
C LYS A 649 8.63 9.96 -20.71
N SER A 650 8.37 9.66 -21.99
CA SER A 650 7.00 9.59 -22.52
C SER A 650 6.22 8.38 -22.02
N GLN A 651 6.90 7.34 -21.50
CA GLN A 651 6.35 6.04 -21.15
C GLN A 651 5.77 5.25 -22.34
N ILE A 652 6.03 5.69 -23.58
CA ILE A 652 5.72 4.90 -24.77
C ILE A 652 6.58 3.64 -24.79
N ILE A 653 7.86 3.79 -24.41
CA ILE A 653 8.78 2.69 -24.14
C ILE A 653 9.08 2.69 -22.65
N ILE A 654 9.13 1.50 -22.05
CA ILE A 654 9.54 1.29 -20.67
C ILE A 654 10.73 0.34 -20.60
N SER A 655 11.57 0.53 -19.58
CA SER A 655 12.71 -0.33 -19.28
C SER A 655 12.43 -1.16 -18.03
N GLU A 656 12.66 -2.47 -18.11
CA GLU A 656 12.66 -3.42 -17.00
C GLU A 656 13.92 -4.28 -17.10
N GLU A 657 14.85 -4.20 -16.14
CA GLU A 657 16.09 -5.02 -16.14
C GLU A 657 16.90 -4.91 -17.46
N ASP A 658 17.13 -3.68 -17.94
CA ASP A 658 17.84 -3.37 -19.20
C ASP A 658 17.19 -3.88 -20.50
N ILE A 659 15.92 -4.24 -20.39
CA ILE A 659 15.09 -4.67 -21.49
C ILE A 659 14.00 -3.63 -21.78
N TYR A 660 13.81 -3.31 -23.06
CA TYR A 660 12.91 -2.27 -23.55
C TYR A 660 11.69 -2.88 -24.23
N LYS A 661 10.51 -2.36 -23.91
CA LYS A 661 9.25 -2.76 -24.56
C LYS A 661 8.27 -1.59 -24.61
N PHE A 662 7.27 -1.69 -25.47
CA PHE A 662 6.17 -0.72 -25.47
C PHE A 662 5.41 -0.79 -24.14
N GLY A 663 5.26 0.36 -23.47
CA GLY A 663 4.61 0.45 -22.16
C GLY A 663 3.15 0.01 -22.18
N TYR A 664 2.48 0.22 -23.31
CA TYR A 664 1.13 -0.26 -23.57
C TYR A 664 1.00 -0.92 -24.94
N LYS A 665 0.60 -2.21 -24.95
CA LYS A 665 0.59 -3.04 -26.16
C LYS A 665 -0.29 -2.51 -27.31
N TYR A 666 -1.35 -1.76 -27.02
CA TYR A 666 -2.22 -1.21 -28.06
C TYR A 666 -1.67 0.06 -28.71
N ILE A 667 -0.78 0.80 -28.03
CA ILE A 667 0.01 1.85 -28.70
C ILE A 667 0.92 1.20 -29.75
N TYR A 668 1.53 0.07 -29.43
CA TYR A 668 2.30 -0.73 -30.39
C TYR A 668 1.43 -1.20 -31.58
N TYR A 669 0.27 -1.80 -31.32
CA TYR A 669 -0.64 -2.25 -32.38
C TYR A 669 -1.09 -1.12 -33.29
N TYR A 670 -1.44 0.04 -32.72
CA TYR A 670 -1.81 1.24 -33.46
C TYR A 670 -0.67 1.74 -34.36
N LEU A 671 0.54 1.85 -33.83
CA LEU A 671 1.71 2.33 -34.59
C LEU A 671 2.13 1.36 -35.71
N ALA A 672 2.11 0.05 -35.44
CA ALA A 672 2.39 -0.97 -36.45
C ALA A 672 1.35 -0.92 -37.58
N ALA A 673 0.07 -0.83 -37.24
CA ALA A 673 -1.01 -0.69 -38.20
C ALA A 673 -0.87 0.56 -39.07
N LYS A 674 -0.44 1.69 -38.49
CA LYS A 674 -0.20 2.94 -39.21
C LYS A 674 0.90 2.80 -40.28
N HIS A 675 1.99 2.09 -39.99
CA HIS A 675 2.99 1.82 -41.01
C HIS A 675 2.44 0.89 -42.10
N ILE A 676 1.76 -0.19 -41.71
CA ILE A 676 1.21 -1.17 -42.66
C ILE A 676 0.18 -0.51 -43.60
N SER A 677 -0.63 0.43 -43.11
CA SER A 677 -1.56 1.19 -43.95
C SER A 677 -0.85 2.09 -44.96
N ASP A 678 0.31 2.66 -44.63
CA ASP A 678 1.09 3.50 -45.55
C ASP A 678 1.59 2.68 -46.77
N ILE A 679 1.78 1.36 -46.60
CA ILE A 679 2.28 0.44 -47.64
C ILE A 679 1.23 -0.54 -48.16
N ILE A 680 -0.06 -0.33 -47.86
CA ILE A 680 -1.15 -1.29 -48.13
C ILE A 680 -1.28 -1.69 -49.61
N THR A 681 -0.90 -0.80 -50.53
CA THR A 681 -0.97 -1.01 -51.98
C THR A 681 0.24 -1.74 -52.55
N SER A 682 1.31 -1.93 -51.75
CA SER A 682 2.50 -2.68 -52.16
C SER A 682 2.29 -4.19 -52.03
N ASP A 683 3.02 -4.98 -52.84
CA ASP A 683 3.00 -6.45 -52.76
C ASP A 683 3.35 -6.96 -51.36
N ASP A 684 4.27 -6.28 -50.67
CA ASP A 684 4.67 -6.66 -49.32
C ASP A 684 3.61 -6.31 -48.27
N GLY A 685 2.95 -5.15 -48.40
CA GLY A 685 1.81 -4.78 -47.55
C GLY A 685 0.65 -5.77 -47.68
N GLN A 686 0.32 -6.19 -48.91
CA GLN A 686 -0.74 -7.18 -49.15
C GLN A 686 -0.41 -8.57 -48.56
N LYS A 687 0.86 -9.00 -48.64
CA LYS A 687 1.32 -10.24 -47.98
C LYS A 687 1.19 -10.17 -46.46
N ILE A 688 1.55 -9.03 -45.85
CA ILE A 688 1.43 -8.81 -44.40
C ILE A 688 -0.03 -8.91 -43.97
N ILE A 689 -0.94 -8.22 -44.67
CA ILE A 689 -2.38 -8.27 -44.37
C ILE A 689 -2.93 -9.69 -44.48
N SER A 690 -2.52 -10.44 -45.51
CA SER A 690 -2.92 -11.85 -45.66
C SER A 690 -2.47 -12.69 -44.46
N LYS A 691 -1.22 -12.52 -44.00
CA LYS A 691 -0.68 -13.21 -42.81
C LYS A 691 -1.40 -12.83 -41.52
N LEU A 692 -1.82 -11.56 -41.37
CA LEU A 692 -2.62 -11.11 -40.23
C LEU A 692 -3.98 -11.82 -40.19
N PHE A 693 -4.63 -11.95 -41.35
CA PHE A 693 -5.91 -12.63 -41.49
C PHE A 693 -5.84 -14.15 -41.25
N GLU A 694 -4.77 -14.82 -41.71
CA GLU A 694 -4.51 -16.23 -41.42
C GLU A 694 -4.40 -16.51 -39.91
N ASN A 695 -3.88 -15.54 -39.16
CA ASN A 695 -3.62 -15.65 -37.72
C ASN A 695 -4.55 -14.74 -36.88
N LEU A 696 -5.81 -14.58 -37.32
CA LEU A 696 -6.81 -13.71 -36.69
C LEU A 696 -7.15 -14.08 -35.23
N HIS A 697 -6.90 -15.32 -34.83
CA HIS A 697 -7.11 -15.79 -33.45
C HIS A 697 -6.14 -15.15 -32.44
N SER A 698 -5.04 -14.54 -32.90
CA SER A 698 -4.11 -13.79 -32.06
C SER A 698 -4.63 -12.38 -31.79
N GLU A 699 -4.66 -12.00 -30.52
CA GLU A 699 -5.04 -10.65 -30.07
C GLU A 699 -4.25 -9.55 -30.81
N LYS A 700 -2.94 -9.74 -30.99
CA LYS A 700 -2.04 -8.82 -31.70
C LYS A 700 -2.52 -8.56 -33.12
N ASN A 701 -2.81 -9.62 -33.87
CA ASN A 701 -3.17 -9.51 -35.28
C ASN A 701 -4.57 -8.96 -35.47
N ALA A 702 -5.53 -9.39 -34.65
CA ALA A 702 -6.89 -8.87 -34.68
C ALA A 702 -6.93 -7.35 -34.43
N ASN A 703 -6.21 -6.86 -33.42
CA ASN A 703 -6.17 -5.44 -33.11
C ASN A 703 -5.42 -4.62 -34.18
N ILE A 704 -4.31 -5.14 -34.74
CA ILE A 704 -3.60 -4.49 -35.86
C ILE A 704 -4.56 -4.33 -37.06
N LEU A 705 -5.32 -5.37 -37.42
CA LEU A 705 -6.30 -5.28 -38.51
C LEU A 705 -7.38 -4.22 -38.24
N VAL A 706 -7.90 -4.14 -37.01
CA VAL A 706 -8.85 -3.10 -36.62
C VAL A 706 -8.24 -1.71 -36.82
N PHE A 707 -7.00 -1.48 -36.40
CA PHE A 707 -6.35 -0.18 -36.60
C PHE A 707 -5.99 0.11 -38.07
N ILE A 708 -5.71 -0.91 -38.90
CA ILE A 708 -5.51 -0.69 -40.34
C ILE A 708 -6.78 -0.14 -40.98
N THR A 709 -7.95 -0.69 -40.65
CA THR A 709 -9.24 -0.18 -41.17
C THR A 709 -9.53 1.28 -40.76
N HIS A 710 -8.89 1.75 -39.68
CA HIS A 710 -8.97 3.14 -39.26
C HIS A 710 -8.06 4.06 -40.08
N HIS A 711 -6.84 3.59 -40.42
CA HIS A 711 -5.83 4.43 -41.06
C HIS A 711 -5.95 4.49 -42.58
N THR A 712 -6.63 3.54 -43.22
CA THR A 712 -6.78 3.50 -44.68
C THR A 712 -8.16 3.97 -45.15
N ASN A 713 -8.17 4.78 -46.21
CA ASN A 713 -9.39 5.06 -47.00
C ASN A 713 -9.60 4.03 -48.12
N ASP A 714 -8.57 3.25 -48.46
CA ASP A 714 -8.64 2.18 -49.45
C ASP A 714 -8.90 0.84 -48.75
N ILE A 715 -10.18 0.44 -48.74
CA ILE A 715 -10.69 -0.75 -48.07
C ILE A 715 -10.87 -1.91 -49.08
N SER A 716 -10.58 -1.70 -50.37
CA SER A 716 -10.86 -2.67 -51.44
C SER A 716 -10.23 -4.04 -51.15
N PHE A 717 -8.91 -4.05 -50.88
CA PHE A 717 -8.16 -5.27 -50.55
C PHE A 717 -8.60 -5.92 -49.22
N ILE A 718 -9.00 -5.12 -48.23
CA ILE A 718 -9.48 -5.61 -46.94
C ILE A 718 -10.85 -6.31 -47.11
N ASN A 719 -11.75 -5.70 -47.89
CA ASN A 719 -13.05 -6.27 -48.20
C ASN A 719 -12.92 -7.57 -49.00
N ASP A 720 -12.02 -7.62 -49.98
CA ASP A 720 -11.74 -8.83 -50.77
C ASP A 720 -11.15 -9.95 -49.89
N SER A 721 -10.24 -9.60 -48.97
CA SER A 721 -9.64 -10.55 -48.01
C SER A 721 -10.69 -11.09 -47.01
N LEU A 722 -11.58 -10.23 -46.50
CA LEU A 722 -12.71 -10.63 -45.66
C LEU A 722 -13.68 -11.54 -46.42
N PHE A 723 -14.00 -11.21 -47.67
CA PHE A 723 -14.89 -12.00 -48.51
C PHE A 723 -14.30 -13.40 -48.77
N ASN A 724 -13.00 -13.49 -49.04
CA ASN A 724 -12.28 -14.74 -49.24
C ASN A 724 -12.16 -15.60 -47.97
N LEU A 725 -12.21 -15.02 -46.76
CA LEU A 725 -12.29 -15.76 -45.49
C LEU A 725 -13.69 -16.31 -45.19
N ILE A 726 -14.74 -15.57 -45.58
CA ILE A 726 -16.14 -15.96 -45.34
C ILE A 726 -16.58 -17.05 -46.34
N THR A 727 -16.10 -17.00 -47.58
CA THR A 727 -16.55 -17.90 -48.66
C THR A 727 -16.30 -19.41 -48.39
N PRO A 728 -15.14 -19.84 -47.85
CA PRO A 728 -14.90 -21.24 -47.48
C PRO A 728 -15.76 -21.70 -46.29
N LYS A 729 -15.96 -20.83 -45.28
CA LYS A 729 -16.81 -21.15 -44.10
C LYS A 729 -18.28 -21.23 -44.46
N ALA A 730 -18.79 -20.31 -45.30
CA ALA A 730 -20.16 -20.34 -45.80
C ALA A 730 -20.44 -21.56 -46.71
N GLN A 731 -19.43 -22.04 -47.45
CA GLN A 731 -19.54 -23.29 -48.22
C GLN A 731 -19.48 -24.55 -47.33
N GLN A 732 -18.75 -24.52 -46.21
CA GLN A 732 -18.77 -25.60 -45.20
C GLN A 732 -20.11 -25.65 -44.44
N GLU A 733 -20.67 -24.50 -44.06
CA GLU A 733 -22.00 -24.44 -43.43
C GLU A 733 -23.12 -24.86 -44.38
N LYS A 734 -23.07 -24.46 -45.67
CA LYS A 734 -24.00 -24.99 -46.69
C LYS A 734 -23.84 -26.50 -46.92
N LYS A 735 -22.63 -27.07 -46.87
CA LYS A 735 -22.43 -28.53 -46.94
C LYS A 735 -22.98 -29.25 -45.69
N TYR A 736 -22.91 -28.62 -44.51
CA TYR A 736 -23.51 -29.13 -43.28
C TYR A 736 -25.04 -29.05 -43.28
N GLU A 737 -25.64 -27.98 -43.83
CA GLU A 737 -27.10 -27.87 -43.98
C GLU A 737 -27.66 -28.79 -45.07
N VAL A 738 -26.96 -28.97 -46.20
CA VAL A 738 -27.33 -29.94 -47.24
C VAL A 738 -27.17 -31.38 -46.74
N GLY A 739 -26.15 -31.65 -45.91
CA GLY A 739 -25.98 -32.92 -45.22
C GLY A 739 -27.11 -33.23 -44.23
N ARG A 740 -27.64 -32.22 -43.53
CA ARG A 740 -28.84 -32.36 -42.69
C ARG A 740 -30.11 -32.61 -43.50
N TYR A 741 -30.29 -31.93 -44.63
CA TYR A 741 -31.47 -32.14 -45.49
C TYR A 741 -31.50 -33.53 -46.13
N LEU A 742 -30.34 -34.13 -46.45
CA LEU A 742 -30.26 -35.49 -46.99
C LEU A 742 -30.39 -36.59 -45.92
N SER A 743 -30.15 -36.28 -44.63
CA SER A 743 -30.38 -37.22 -43.52
C SER A 743 -31.83 -37.29 -43.02
N TYR A 744 -32.72 -36.41 -43.53
CA TYR A 744 -34.15 -36.43 -43.21
C TYR A 744 -35.01 -37.12 -44.30
N GLN A 745 -34.40 -37.66 -45.36
CA GLN A 745 -35.08 -38.41 -46.43
C GLN A 745 -34.48 -39.81 -46.69
N ALA A 746 -33.76 -40.39 -45.73
CA ALA A 746 -33.26 -41.76 -45.79
C ALA A 746 -33.77 -42.60 -44.62
#